data_AF-V9F4R6-F1
#
_entry.id   AF-V9F4R6-F1
#
_cell.length_a   1.000
_cell.length_b   1.000
_cell.length_c   1.000
_cell.angle_alpha   90.00
_cell.angle_beta   90.00
_cell.angle_gamma   90.00
#
_symmetry.space_group_name_H-M   'P 1'
#
loop_
_entity.id
_entity.type
_entity.pdbx_description
1 polymer ?
#
loop_
_entity_poly.entity_id
_entity_poly.type
_entity_poly.pdbx_seq_one_letter_code
_entity_poly.pdbx_strand_id
1 'polypeptide(L)'
;MVMQPHAPHTTGLIGCTTEDYGRSRTPLNRRKQSRWSRIGFLLSVFTQFSFCSGSNRSNSDSLSRVHPSTRNFSYCSNCRIGRILRISVMARSFLPLLATALAATSANMASAAVSNSSICSSAAFQALSGTRLGDSPIFVRALVQGDEVCVEYQLEASVASSATWFGVGPSRGSSMVSSPAANVMMFFKDSGTPTSYVLGGYVNSDVTEESDLSSFVVGSASTTSMSFSFQRTLAAASSSDVAISATGSTDFIWAYGTSWPISTHRSGTNGVATFNVAAAATATGSNAGASTTVSSSTSTPWCDDKNCPGIVGGVAFATMAVCGLLLTAALKSSPVGKILLHRTVAPPPVKMTTNAPVAKPHTMFMQTLADLHLGELLVMLIFVAAVIVLIALLSDEQNYVVSGQVSLLILMFLILPVARLPVWSVLFGSSFERIVKFHRWLGLIMNVAVIVHVVQASDVVDLTLNEKYGEVTPLPGFVAFICFIAMLFLSIEYIRRMFFEVFYFTHRVLSIVGFVFTILHAPKFIGLALCVPLGLYALGLLYRWSSAFTGSYKASAIVHSGSNSTTLVLESTPKTGKMAMNVNPGSYFLVRLPAISATQWHPFSSIVTPDGKSLGFTIKAMGNGSFTRKLLEKAGTQYDFTANLCGPFGKMSLNVDSYDAVVLVAGGVGITPMMSLINQTRLFPTATGDSDKAPKASDWYVLWSVREPEDILMMEQFLPTHAQLDYAARASIQDPNMAILGNNAPAPVNINWMFHVSNARTDGVVTRANGETLSYRGGQPILDELINTSRFNGRKVTVVACGPPTMTVEAQALARNCNFDFHKEVFNW
;
A
#
# COMPACT_ATOMS: atom_id res chain seq x y z
N MET A 1 58.01 3.00 -9.24
CA MET A 1 59.00 3.64 -10.13
C MET A 1 58.51 3.44 -11.56
N VAL A 2 58.19 4.49 -12.33
CA VAL A 2 59.13 5.41 -13.03
C VAL A 2 59.89 4.61 -14.11
N MET A 3 59.83 4.88 -15.43
CA MET A 3 59.22 5.99 -16.19
C MET A 3 58.92 5.59 -17.67
N GLN A 4 58.25 6.51 -18.39
CA GLN A 4 58.12 6.69 -19.85
C GLN A 4 59.47 6.95 -20.59
N PRO A 5 59.55 7.33 -21.90
CA PRO A 5 58.77 7.01 -23.12
C PRO A 5 59.70 6.76 -24.36
N HIS A 6 59.15 6.67 -25.60
CA HIS A 6 59.43 7.60 -26.72
C HIS A 6 58.68 7.24 -28.03
N ALA A 7 58.31 8.24 -28.84
CA ALA A 7 57.80 8.14 -30.22
C ALA A 7 58.93 8.51 -31.22
N PRO A 8 58.77 8.37 -32.58
CA PRO A 8 58.10 9.44 -33.37
C PRO A 8 57.43 9.05 -34.73
N HIS A 9 56.62 9.97 -35.30
CA HIS A 9 56.46 10.45 -36.71
C HIS A 9 56.52 9.48 -37.95
N THR A 10 55.91 9.69 -39.15
CA THR A 10 55.28 10.86 -39.83
C THR A 10 54.47 10.42 -41.10
N THR A 11 53.55 11.26 -41.61
CA THR A 11 53.05 11.40 -43.04
C THR A 11 52.47 10.18 -43.81
N GLY A 12 51.54 10.29 -44.78
CA GLY A 12 50.73 11.41 -45.27
C GLY A 12 50.05 11.16 -46.65
N LEU A 13 48.75 11.51 -46.76
CA LEU A 13 47.99 11.96 -47.97
C LEU A 13 47.60 11.03 -49.17
N ILE A 14 46.28 11.01 -49.42
CA ILE A 14 45.52 11.08 -50.72
C ILE A 14 45.42 9.83 -51.64
N GLY A 15 44.17 9.49 -52.01
CA GLY A 15 43.82 8.72 -53.23
C GLY A 15 42.41 8.10 -53.17
N CYS A 16 41.47 8.53 -54.02
CA CYS A 16 40.11 7.95 -54.13
C CYS A 16 40.00 7.00 -55.34
N THR A 17 39.11 5.98 -55.29
CA THR A 17 37.90 5.83 -56.16
C THR A 17 37.23 4.42 -56.07
N THR A 18 35.89 4.43 -55.90
CA THR A 18 34.82 3.56 -56.47
C THR A 18 34.85 2.01 -56.45
N GLU A 19 33.74 1.44 -55.93
CA GLU A 19 32.93 0.28 -56.44
C GLU A 19 33.56 -1.13 -56.61
N ASP A 20 32.86 -2.26 -56.46
CA ASP A 20 31.69 -2.67 -55.63
C ASP A 20 31.65 -4.23 -55.58
N TYR A 21 30.89 -4.85 -54.65
CA TYR A 21 30.75 -6.31 -54.40
C TYR A 21 32.04 -7.11 -54.01
N GLY A 22 32.03 -8.11 -53.12
CA GLY A 22 30.94 -8.56 -52.24
C GLY A 22 30.99 -10.04 -51.82
N ARG A 23 31.91 -10.49 -50.92
CA ARG A 23 31.65 -11.64 -50.03
C ARG A 23 32.62 -11.86 -48.84
N SER A 24 31.99 -12.08 -47.68
CA SER A 24 32.44 -12.89 -46.52
C SER A 24 33.26 -12.26 -45.37
N ARG A 25 32.94 -12.78 -44.16
CA ARG A 25 33.62 -12.67 -42.85
C ARG A 25 33.43 -11.39 -41.99
N THR A 26 32.53 -11.54 -41.03
CA THR A 26 32.48 -10.88 -39.69
C THR A 26 33.76 -11.18 -38.86
N PRO A 27 34.07 -10.51 -37.70
CA PRO A 27 33.14 -9.76 -36.82
C PRO A 27 33.66 -8.45 -36.15
N LEU A 28 32.76 -7.83 -35.36
CA LEU A 28 32.95 -7.06 -34.10
C LEU A 28 32.41 -5.60 -34.03
N ASN A 29 31.65 -5.39 -32.95
CA ASN A 29 31.46 -4.16 -32.17
C ASN A 29 30.98 -2.85 -32.86
N ARG A 30 29.67 -2.57 -32.71
CA ARG A 30 29.15 -1.30 -32.13
C ARG A 30 27.65 -1.36 -31.80
N ARG A 31 27.29 -1.71 -30.55
CA ARG A 31 25.99 -1.37 -29.92
C ARG A 31 26.13 -1.09 -28.42
N LYS A 32 26.78 0.03 -28.08
CA LYS A 32 26.79 0.62 -26.73
C LYS A 32 26.63 2.15 -26.79
N GLN A 33 25.61 2.66 -27.47
CA GLN A 33 25.25 4.10 -27.44
C GLN A 33 23.83 4.36 -27.98
N SER A 34 22.78 3.96 -27.25
CA SER A 34 21.40 4.46 -27.47
C SER A 34 20.40 4.25 -26.31
N ARG A 35 20.85 3.79 -25.13
CA ARG A 35 19.93 3.43 -24.02
C ARG A 35 19.63 4.55 -23.00
N TRP A 36 20.32 5.69 -23.09
CA TRP A 36 20.19 6.79 -22.14
C TRP A 36 19.17 7.87 -22.54
N SER A 37 18.83 8.02 -23.83
CA SER A 37 17.93 9.11 -24.27
C SER A 37 16.44 8.89 -23.96
N ARG A 38 16.03 7.70 -23.51
CA ARG A 38 14.62 7.38 -23.19
C ARG A 38 14.26 7.49 -21.71
N ILE A 39 15.21 7.83 -20.84
CA ILE A 39 14.97 8.02 -19.40
C ILE A 39 14.41 9.42 -19.11
N GLY A 40 14.88 10.45 -19.84
CA GLY A 40 14.45 11.84 -19.62
C GLY A 40 12.97 12.12 -19.94
N PHE A 41 12.28 11.29 -20.73
CA PHE A 41 10.91 11.54 -21.14
C PHE A 41 9.85 11.11 -20.09
N LEU A 42 10.19 10.19 -19.17
CA LEU A 42 9.30 9.74 -18.09
C LEU A 42 9.40 10.60 -16.82
N LEU A 43 10.40 11.48 -16.74
CA LEU A 43 10.63 12.40 -15.61
C LEU A 43 9.86 13.74 -15.72
N SER A 44 9.13 13.98 -16.82
CA SER A 44 8.48 15.29 -17.09
C SER A 44 6.96 15.32 -16.85
N VAL A 45 6.37 14.28 -16.27
CA VAL A 45 4.90 14.14 -16.14
C VAL A 45 4.39 14.35 -14.70
N PHE A 46 5.27 14.47 -13.69
CA PHE A 46 4.85 14.58 -12.27
C PHE A 46 5.65 15.58 -11.40
N THR A 47 6.39 16.52 -12.00
CA THR A 47 7.22 17.50 -11.26
C THR A 47 7.00 18.92 -11.79
N GLN A 48 5.98 19.61 -11.27
CA GLN A 48 5.87 21.08 -11.42
C GLN A 48 5.12 21.79 -10.27
N PHE A 49 5.65 21.63 -9.06
CA PHE A 49 5.48 22.49 -7.87
C PHE A 49 6.84 22.37 -7.13
N SER A 50 7.56 23.42 -6.70
CA SER A 50 7.24 24.85 -6.50
C SER A 50 8.49 25.74 -6.65
N PHE A 51 8.32 27.05 -6.36
CA PHE A 51 9.33 28.10 -6.11
C PHE A 51 10.10 28.70 -7.30
N CYS A 52 9.74 29.95 -7.60
CA CYS A 52 10.62 30.94 -8.23
C CYS A 52 10.73 32.14 -7.30
N SER A 53 11.90 32.34 -6.67
CA SER A 53 12.23 33.61 -6.01
C SER A 53 12.69 34.62 -7.06
N GLY A 54 12.27 35.88 -6.92
CA GLY A 54 12.52 36.91 -7.93
C GLY A 54 13.91 37.52 -7.85
N SER A 55 14.54 37.72 -9.02
CA SER A 55 15.63 38.69 -9.18
C SER A 55 15.58 39.29 -10.60
N ASN A 56 15.59 40.62 -10.67
CA ASN A 56 15.56 41.38 -11.92
C ASN A 56 16.96 41.48 -12.55
N ARG A 57 17.09 41.31 -13.88
CA ARG A 57 17.39 42.43 -14.82
C ARG A 57 17.72 42.02 -16.26
N SER A 58 16.96 42.62 -17.18
CA SER A 58 17.35 43.30 -18.45
C SER A 58 18.17 42.61 -19.57
N ASN A 59 17.74 42.96 -20.80
CA ASN A 59 18.43 42.93 -22.10
C ASN A 59 18.58 41.56 -22.81
N SER A 60 18.58 41.49 -24.14
CA SER A 60 17.93 42.29 -25.21
C SER A 60 18.09 41.51 -26.54
N ASP A 61 17.22 41.77 -27.53
CA ASP A 61 17.46 41.50 -28.98
C ASP A 61 17.63 40.02 -29.45
N SER A 62 17.35 39.62 -30.70
CA SER A 62 16.51 40.14 -31.79
C SER A 62 16.38 39.06 -32.92
N LEU A 63 15.56 39.32 -33.95
CA LEU A 63 15.53 38.68 -35.30
C LEU A 63 15.17 37.16 -35.37
N SER A 64 14.12 36.63 -36.02
CA SER A 64 13.31 36.92 -37.23
C SER A 64 13.78 36.24 -38.54
N ARG A 65 12.94 35.34 -39.11
CA ARG A 65 12.57 35.08 -40.55
C ARG A 65 12.05 33.62 -40.68
N VAL A 66 10.90 33.26 -41.30
CA VAL A 66 10.29 33.58 -42.64
C VAL A 66 11.04 32.83 -43.76
N HIS A 67 10.47 32.00 -44.66
CA HIS A 67 9.07 31.63 -45.02
C HIS A 67 9.00 30.17 -45.63
N PRO A 68 7.97 29.66 -46.38
CA PRO A 68 7.64 28.23 -46.45
C PRO A 68 7.75 27.59 -47.86
N SER A 69 7.33 26.32 -48.01
CA SER A 69 6.80 25.81 -49.30
C SER A 69 5.77 24.69 -49.12
N THR A 70 4.91 24.50 -50.12
CA THR A 70 3.65 23.72 -50.08
C THR A 70 3.54 22.72 -51.26
N ARG A 71 2.78 21.62 -51.05
CA ARG A 71 2.04 20.76 -52.02
C ARG A 71 1.29 19.70 -51.17
N ASN A 72 -0.05 19.60 -51.12
CA ASN A 72 -1.05 19.15 -52.13
C ASN A 72 -0.73 17.72 -52.64
N PHE A 73 -1.59 16.67 -52.67
CA PHE A 73 -3.07 16.45 -52.71
C PHE A 73 -3.42 15.13 -51.92
N SER A 74 -4.66 14.65 -51.66
CA SER A 74 -6.00 15.23 -51.41
C SER A 74 -7.11 14.15 -51.16
N TYR A 75 -8.03 14.36 -50.19
CA TYR A 75 -9.35 13.69 -49.97
C TYR A 75 -9.37 12.17 -49.61
N CYS A 76 -10.33 11.62 -48.83
CA CYS A 76 -11.75 12.00 -48.65
C CYS A 76 -12.35 11.67 -47.25
N SER A 77 -13.36 12.48 -46.82
CA SER A 77 -14.54 12.22 -45.94
C SER A 77 -14.67 10.92 -45.11
N ASN A 78 -15.32 10.85 -43.93
CA ASN A 78 -16.13 11.77 -43.09
C ASN A 78 -16.37 11.09 -41.73
N CYS A 79 -16.32 11.79 -40.58
CA CYS A 79 -17.41 11.82 -39.57
C CYS A 79 -17.08 12.69 -38.33
N ARG A 80 -18.13 13.13 -37.63
CA ARG A 80 -18.12 14.10 -36.51
C ARG A 80 -17.62 13.51 -35.18
N ILE A 81 -16.74 14.23 -34.48
CA ILE A 81 -16.74 14.30 -33.01
C ILE A 81 -16.54 15.77 -32.60
N GLY A 82 -17.48 16.30 -31.81
CA GLY A 82 -17.47 17.69 -31.36
C GLY A 82 -17.04 17.85 -29.91
N ARG A 83 -16.03 18.72 -29.72
CA ARG A 83 -15.78 19.58 -28.53
C ARG A 83 -15.67 18.91 -27.14
N ILE A 84 -14.42 18.86 -26.67
CA ILE A 84 -14.06 18.92 -25.24
C ILE A 84 -13.40 20.28 -24.96
N LEU A 85 -13.67 20.82 -23.77
CA LEU A 85 -13.06 21.94 -23.03
C LEU A 85 -12.10 22.91 -23.75
N ARG A 86 -12.40 24.21 -23.61
CA ARG A 86 -11.40 25.24 -23.30
C ARG A 86 -11.86 26.06 -22.10
N ILE A 87 -11.24 25.83 -20.95
CA ILE A 87 -11.18 26.79 -19.85
C ILE A 87 -9.81 27.46 -20.00
N SER A 88 -9.79 28.75 -20.32
CA SER A 88 -8.54 29.53 -20.38
C SER A 88 -8.43 30.40 -19.14
N VAL A 89 -7.46 30.05 -18.29
CA VAL A 89 -6.91 30.99 -17.31
C VAL A 89 -6.18 32.10 -18.07
N MET A 90 -6.46 33.35 -17.74
CA MET A 90 -5.72 34.51 -18.22
C MET A 90 -5.38 35.37 -17.00
N ALA A 91 -4.11 35.68 -16.78
CA ALA A 91 -3.64 36.38 -15.59
C ALA A 91 -2.75 37.56 -15.98
N ARG A 92 -3.17 38.76 -15.54
CA ARG A 92 -2.40 40.03 -15.48
C ARG A 92 -1.96 40.58 -16.87
N SER A 93 -1.95 41.88 -17.15
CA SER A 93 -1.81 43.03 -16.27
C SER A 93 -2.47 44.28 -16.87
N PHE A 94 -3.29 45.02 -16.11
CA PHE A 94 -3.53 46.45 -16.32
C PHE A 94 -3.98 47.10 -14.99
N LEU A 95 -3.08 47.87 -14.38
CA LEU A 95 -3.41 49.00 -13.49
C LEU A 95 -3.35 50.29 -14.34
N PRO A 96 -3.83 51.46 -13.87
CA PRO A 96 -4.75 51.71 -12.75
C PRO A 96 -5.91 52.66 -13.14
N LEU A 97 -7.16 52.39 -12.73
CA LEU A 97 -8.24 53.39 -12.82
C LEU A 97 -9.48 52.99 -11.99
N LEU A 98 -9.40 53.11 -10.66
CA LEU A 98 -10.56 53.44 -9.78
C LEU A 98 -10.13 53.79 -8.34
N ALA A 99 -9.21 54.74 -8.19
CA ALA A 99 -8.88 55.33 -6.89
C ALA A 99 -9.85 56.48 -6.54
N THR A 100 -11.15 56.17 -6.33
CA THR A 100 -12.18 57.15 -5.90
C THR A 100 -13.48 56.48 -5.39
N ALA A 101 -13.39 55.42 -4.58
CA ALA A 101 -14.58 54.83 -3.93
C ALA A 101 -14.30 54.04 -2.64
N LEU A 102 -13.34 54.50 -1.81
CA LEU A 102 -13.06 53.95 -0.46
C LEU A 102 -12.23 54.96 0.35
N ALA A 103 -12.76 56.18 0.48
CA ALA A 103 -12.15 57.30 1.22
C ALA A 103 -13.16 57.99 2.15
N ALA A 104 -13.96 57.17 2.83
CA ALA A 104 -14.82 57.46 3.99
C ALA A 104 -15.27 56.06 4.45
N THR A 105 -14.69 55.43 5.47
CA THR A 105 -14.52 55.97 6.83
C THR A 105 -13.14 55.64 7.44
N SER A 106 -12.17 56.56 7.31
CA SER A 106 -11.08 56.65 8.28
C SER A 106 -11.55 57.49 9.47
N ALA A 107 -12.38 56.91 10.33
CA ALA A 107 -12.67 57.51 11.63
C ALA A 107 -11.38 57.48 12.46
N ASN A 108 -11.03 58.61 13.09
CA ASN A 108 -9.83 58.71 13.90
C ASN A 108 -9.81 57.64 14.99
N MET A 109 -8.86 56.70 14.93
CA MET A 109 -8.48 55.94 16.12
C MET A 109 -7.69 56.87 17.03
N ALA A 110 -8.40 57.66 17.82
CA ALA A 110 -7.83 58.34 18.96
C ALA A 110 -7.32 57.27 19.94
N SER A 111 -6.11 57.44 20.45
CA SER A 111 -5.56 56.59 21.50
C SER A 111 -6.33 56.82 22.80
N ALA A 112 -7.44 56.10 22.98
CA ALA A 112 -8.24 56.10 24.19
C ALA A 112 -7.54 55.25 25.27
N ALA A 113 -6.44 55.78 25.80
CA ALA A 113 -5.75 55.22 26.95
C ALA A 113 -6.65 55.37 28.18
N VAL A 114 -7.09 54.25 28.75
CA VAL A 114 -7.92 54.22 29.96
C VAL A 114 -7.07 54.73 31.13
N SER A 115 -7.50 55.82 31.76
CA SER A 115 -6.61 56.61 32.64
C SER A 115 -6.70 56.28 34.13
N ASN A 116 -7.70 55.50 34.60
CA ASN A 116 -7.82 55.01 35.98
C ASN A 116 -8.86 53.87 36.08
N SER A 117 -8.67 52.90 37.00
CA SER A 117 -9.58 51.76 37.26
C SER A 117 -10.82 52.11 38.11
N SER A 118 -11.45 53.26 37.82
CA SER A 118 -12.57 53.80 38.60
C SER A 118 -13.88 53.00 38.47
N ILE A 119 -14.08 52.25 37.37
CA ILE A 119 -15.32 51.48 37.15
C ILE A 119 -15.27 50.18 37.95
N CYS A 120 -14.15 49.45 37.90
CA CYS A 120 -13.98 48.17 38.63
C CYS A 120 -13.99 48.35 40.16
N SER A 121 -13.59 49.51 40.65
CA SER A 121 -13.65 49.88 42.07
C SER A 121 -14.98 50.49 42.50
N SER A 122 -15.92 50.71 41.58
CA SER A 122 -17.22 51.34 41.88
C SER A 122 -18.15 50.43 42.69
N ALA A 123 -18.95 51.04 43.58
CA ALA A 123 -19.98 50.31 44.33
C ALA A 123 -21.03 49.65 43.41
N ALA A 124 -21.30 50.24 42.24
CA ALA A 124 -22.19 49.67 41.24
C ALA A 124 -21.64 48.35 40.67
N PHE A 125 -20.34 48.29 40.34
CA PHE A 125 -19.70 47.07 39.88
C PHE A 125 -19.63 46.00 40.97
N GLN A 126 -19.26 46.40 42.20
CA GLN A 126 -19.14 45.47 43.33
C GLN A 126 -20.49 44.87 43.76
N ALA A 127 -21.61 45.53 43.48
CA ALA A 127 -22.96 45.00 43.69
C ALA A 127 -23.42 43.98 42.63
N LEU A 128 -22.72 43.85 41.49
CA LEU A 128 -23.06 42.87 40.45
C LEU A 128 -22.68 41.45 40.87
N SER A 129 -23.61 40.52 40.66
CA SER A 129 -23.38 39.07 40.82
C SER A 129 -22.77 38.48 39.54
N GLY A 130 -21.87 37.51 39.71
CA GLY A 130 -21.31 36.75 38.59
C GLY A 130 -22.35 35.87 37.91
N THR A 131 -22.36 35.88 36.57
CA THR A 131 -23.18 35.00 35.71
C THR A 131 -22.28 34.00 35.00
N ARG A 132 -22.72 32.76 34.72
CA ARG A 132 -21.87 31.79 34.03
C ARG A 132 -21.68 32.18 32.56
N LEU A 133 -20.44 32.14 32.08
CA LEU A 133 -20.11 32.38 30.68
C LEU A 133 -20.45 31.13 29.83
N GLY A 134 -21.72 31.03 29.41
CA GLY A 134 -22.25 29.83 28.76
C GLY A 134 -22.20 28.61 29.68
N ASP A 135 -21.76 27.46 29.17
CA ASP A 135 -21.55 26.25 29.97
C ASP A 135 -20.17 26.19 30.66
N SER A 136 -19.29 27.17 30.43
CA SER A 136 -17.92 27.19 30.99
C SER A 136 -17.89 27.22 32.52
N PRO A 137 -16.83 26.74 33.18
CA PRO A 137 -16.66 26.89 34.63
C PRO A 137 -16.19 28.31 35.03
N ILE A 138 -16.47 29.32 34.21
CA ILE A 138 -16.04 30.70 34.42
C ILE A 138 -17.28 31.57 34.62
N PHE A 139 -17.29 32.30 35.72
CA PHE A 139 -18.26 33.35 36.00
C PHE A 139 -17.71 34.68 35.49
N VAL A 140 -18.58 35.45 34.86
CA VAL A 140 -18.33 36.79 34.36
C VAL A 140 -19.32 37.77 34.98
N ARG A 141 -18.82 38.94 35.39
CA ARG A 141 -19.63 40.14 35.65
C ARG A 141 -19.00 41.32 34.93
N ALA A 142 -19.85 42.19 34.38
CA ALA A 142 -19.40 43.32 33.57
C ALA A 142 -20.30 44.54 33.78
N LEU A 143 -19.70 45.73 33.81
CA LEU A 143 -20.40 47.02 33.87
C LEU A 143 -19.86 47.94 32.79
N VAL A 144 -20.76 48.47 31.96
CA VAL A 144 -20.46 49.48 30.94
C VAL A 144 -20.79 50.85 31.50
N GLN A 145 -19.87 51.81 31.34
CA GLN A 145 -20.08 53.20 31.73
C GLN A 145 -19.44 54.12 30.68
N GLY A 146 -20.27 54.77 29.86
CA GLY A 146 -19.81 55.50 28.68
C GLY A 146 -19.23 54.55 27.64
N ASP A 147 -18.06 54.90 27.09
CA ASP A 147 -17.36 54.10 26.08
C ASP A 147 -16.41 53.03 26.68
N GLU A 148 -16.43 52.86 28.00
CA GLU A 148 -15.59 51.92 28.75
C GLU A 148 -16.40 50.80 29.41
N VAL A 149 -15.75 49.65 29.61
CA VAL A 149 -16.29 48.49 30.31
C VAL A 149 -15.29 47.96 31.32
N CYS A 150 -15.74 47.70 32.54
CA CYS A 150 -15.04 46.82 33.47
C CYS A 150 -15.60 45.40 33.36
N VAL A 151 -14.72 44.40 33.29
CA VAL A 151 -15.08 42.98 33.32
C VAL A 151 -14.27 42.29 34.41
N GLU A 152 -14.91 41.41 35.19
CA GLU A 152 -14.23 40.47 36.08
C GLU A 152 -14.59 39.03 35.67
N TYR A 153 -13.56 38.18 35.62
CA TYR A 153 -13.69 36.74 35.44
C TYR A 153 -13.27 36.02 36.72
N GLN A 154 -14.00 34.97 37.09
CA GLN A 154 -13.71 34.11 38.23
C GLN A 154 -13.97 32.65 37.87
N LEU A 155 -13.04 31.74 38.19
CA LEU A 155 -13.30 30.30 38.09
C LEU A 155 -14.25 29.81 39.17
N GLU A 156 -15.05 28.80 38.82
CA GLU A 156 -15.77 27.97 39.78
C GLU A 156 -14.80 27.36 40.80
N ALA A 157 -15.14 27.41 42.09
CA ALA A 157 -14.24 27.04 43.19
C ALA A 157 -13.72 25.58 43.09
N SER A 158 -14.54 24.67 42.56
CA SER A 158 -14.17 23.28 42.26
C SER A 158 -12.96 23.21 41.31
N VAL A 159 -12.98 24.01 40.24
CA VAL A 159 -11.93 24.06 39.21
C VAL A 159 -10.75 24.91 39.65
N ALA A 160 -10.98 26.07 40.29
CA ALA A 160 -9.94 26.99 40.78
C ALA A 160 -8.92 26.33 41.72
N SER A 161 -9.35 25.30 42.48
CA SER A 161 -8.46 24.51 43.34
C SER A 161 -7.32 23.83 42.56
N SER A 162 -7.61 23.35 41.34
CA SER A 162 -6.74 22.49 40.52
C SER A 162 -6.10 23.20 39.33
N ALA A 163 -6.75 24.23 38.78
CA ALA A 163 -6.19 25.02 37.69
C ALA A 163 -4.92 25.78 38.14
N THR A 164 -3.91 25.81 37.27
CA THR A 164 -2.72 26.66 37.40
C THR A 164 -2.81 27.90 36.51
N TRP A 165 -3.65 27.87 35.47
CA TRP A 165 -3.94 29.03 34.63
C TRP A 165 -5.34 28.97 34.04
N PHE A 166 -5.85 30.13 33.65
CA PHE A 166 -7.00 30.25 32.75
C PHE A 166 -6.87 31.47 31.84
N GLY A 167 -7.57 31.46 30.71
CA GLY A 167 -7.60 32.56 29.76
C GLY A 167 -8.99 32.79 29.20
N VAL A 168 -9.37 34.06 29.02
CA VAL A 168 -10.64 34.48 28.44
C VAL A 168 -10.42 35.72 27.57
N GLY A 169 -11.04 35.78 26.41
CA GLY A 169 -11.05 37.00 25.58
C GLY A 169 -12.22 37.05 24.60
N PRO A 170 -12.60 38.25 24.14
CA PRO A 170 -13.59 38.42 23.08
C PRO A 170 -13.07 37.82 21.77
N SER A 171 -13.97 37.21 20.99
CA SER A 171 -13.66 36.48 19.77
C SER A 171 -14.38 37.06 18.56
N ARG A 172 -13.80 36.84 17.38
CA ARG A 172 -14.38 37.18 16.07
C ARG A 172 -15.31 36.10 15.52
N GLY A 173 -15.54 35.03 16.27
CA GLY A 173 -16.48 33.94 15.95
C GLY A 173 -16.23 32.67 16.77
N SER A 174 -16.69 31.52 16.27
CA SER A 174 -16.67 30.22 16.97
C SER A 174 -15.33 29.47 16.97
N SER A 175 -14.23 30.11 16.58
CA SER A 175 -12.89 29.49 16.52
C SER A 175 -11.96 30.07 17.59
N MET A 176 -11.10 29.21 18.17
CA MET A 176 -10.08 29.62 19.16
C MET A 176 -9.03 30.58 18.60
N VAL A 177 -8.70 30.42 17.32
CA VAL A 177 -7.75 31.28 16.58
C VAL A 177 -8.50 31.93 15.43
N SER A 178 -8.25 33.21 15.19
CA SER A 178 -8.84 33.97 14.09
C SER A 178 -7.77 34.66 13.24
N SER A 179 -8.16 35.16 12.06
CA SER A 179 -7.32 36.03 11.23
C SER A 179 -8.07 37.34 10.96
N PRO A 180 -7.58 38.52 11.40
CA PRO A 180 -6.39 38.74 12.23
C PRO A 180 -6.42 37.99 13.56
N ALA A 181 -5.25 37.81 14.20
CA ALA A 181 -5.13 37.17 15.52
C ALA A 181 -5.96 37.93 16.57
N ALA A 182 -6.57 37.21 17.51
CA ALA A 182 -7.31 37.78 18.64
C ALA A 182 -6.48 37.70 19.93
N ASN A 183 -6.58 38.68 20.82
CA ASN A 183 -5.96 38.60 22.14
C ASN A 183 -6.90 38.04 23.22
N VAL A 184 -6.31 37.38 24.20
CA VAL A 184 -6.98 36.81 25.38
C VAL A 184 -6.23 37.21 26.65
N MET A 185 -6.97 37.57 27.70
CA MET A 185 -6.38 37.83 29.01
C MET A 185 -6.17 36.50 29.72
N MET A 186 -4.91 36.15 29.98
CA MET A 186 -4.50 34.95 30.70
C MET A 186 -4.07 35.29 32.13
N PHE A 187 -4.48 34.46 33.08
CA PHE A 187 -4.10 34.58 34.49
C PHE A 187 -3.40 33.31 34.95
N PHE A 188 -2.18 33.45 35.49
CA PHE A 188 -1.40 32.35 36.03
C PHE A 188 -1.38 32.41 37.56
N LYS A 189 -1.67 31.28 38.21
CA LYS A 189 -1.76 31.16 39.66
C LYS A 189 -0.44 31.51 40.37
N ASP A 190 0.68 31.21 39.71
CA ASP A 190 2.02 31.47 40.23
C ASP A 190 2.48 32.93 40.05
N SER A 191 1.99 33.63 39.02
CA SER A 191 2.29 35.07 38.81
C SER A 191 1.38 35.98 39.63
N GLY A 192 0.13 35.56 39.85
CA GLY A 192 -0.90 36.38 40.50
C GLY A 192 -1.37 37.59 39.70
N THR A 193 -0.95 37.72 38.45
CA THR A 193 -1.27 38.85 37.56
C THR A 193 -1.85 38.37 36.22
N PRO A 194 -2.86 39.07 35.67
CA PRO A 194 -3.36 38.80 34.33
C PRO A 194 -2.53 39.54 33.26
N THR A 195 -2.25 38.85 32.16
CA THR A 195 -1.45 39.35 31.04
C THR A 195 -2.16 39.04 29.72
N SER A 196 -2.09 39.94 28.75
CA SER A 196 -2.67 39.71 27.41
C SER A 196 -1.76 38.81 26.57
N TYR A 197 -2.33 37.83 25.89
CA TYR A 197 -1.65 36.97 24.91
C TYR A 197 -2.36 37.02 23.56
N VAL A 198 -1.60 37.16 22.49
CA VAL A 198 -2.10 37.13 21.11
C VAL A 198 -2.12 35.69 20.60
N LEU A 199 -3.29 35.23 20.16
CA LEU A 199 -3.49 33.91 19.56
C LEU A 199 -3.26 33.98 18.05
N GLY A 200 -2.01 33.85 17.63
CA GLY A 200 -1.61 33.86 16.21
C GLY A 200 -1.86 32.54 15.47
N GLY A 201 -1.98 31.43 16.20
CA GLY A 201 -1.97 30.08 15.63
C GLY A 201 -2.29 29.00 16.66
N TYR A 202 -2.39 27.75 16.21
CA TYR A 202 -2.74 26.58 17.03
C TYR A 202 -1.51 25.88 17.66
N VAL A 203 -0.32 26.46 17.50
CA VAL A 203 0.94 25.95 18.06
C VAL A 203 1.44 26.88 19.15
N ASN A 204 2.20 26.34 20.10
CA ASN A 204 2.66 27.12 21.26
C ASN A 204 3.54 28.33 20.86
N SER A 205 4.32 28.20 19.80
CA SER A 205 5.15 29.27 19.24
C SER A 205 4.36 30.47 18.69
N ASP A 206 3.08 30.28 18.35
CA ASP A 206 2.18 31.34 17.84
C ASP A 206 1.31 31.98 18.94
N VAL A 207 1.40 31.51 20.19
CA VAL A 207 0.71 32.11 21.35
C VAL A 207 1.71 32.96 22.12
N THR A 208 1.73 34.26 21.79
CA THR A 208 2.78 35.19 22.25
C THR A 208 2.23 36.24 23.21
N GLU A 209 3.04 36.64 24.17
CA GLU A 209 2.69 37.68 25.15
C GLU A 209 2.62 39.05 24.46
N GLU A 210 1.57 39.82 24.72
CA GLU A 210 1.39 41.15 24.13
C GLU A 210 2.23 42.18 24.90
N SER A 211 3.17 42.82 24.21
CA SER A 211 4.13 43.75 24.83
C SER A 211 3.57 45.14 25.14
N ASP A 212 2.41 45.49 24.56
CA ASP A 212 1.69 46.74 24.83
C ASP A 212 0.36 46.44 25.52
N LEU A 213 0.33 46.67 26.83
CA LEU A 213 -0.86 46.52 27.67
C LEU A 213 -1.57 47.86 27.94
N SER A 214 -1.21 48.95 27.23
CA SER A 214 -1.75 50.30 27.51
C SER A 214 -3.26 50.46 27.25
N SER A 215 -3.88 49.51 26.57
CA SER A 215 -5.33 49.37 26.35
C SER A 215 -6.09 48.75 27.53
N PHE A 216 -5.39 48.18 28.52
CA PHE A 216 -5.98 47.44 29.64
C PHE A 216 -5.49 47.98 30.99
N VAL A 217 -6.42 48.36 31.88
CA VAL A 217 -6.10 48.68 33.28
C VAL A 217 -6.58 47.56 34.18
N VAL A 218 -5.63 46.83 34.78
CA VAL A 218 -5.92 45.72 35.71
C VAL A 218 -6.53 46.28 37.01
N GLY A 219 -7.60 45.64 37.48
CA GLY A 219 -8.26 45.92 38.75
C GLY A 219 -7.80 44.98 39.88
N SER A 220 -8.75 44.43 40.63
CA SER A 220 -8.49 43.38 41.62
C SER A 220 -8.15 42.03 40.97
N ALA A 221 -7.21 41.29 41.56
CA ALA A 221 -6.86 39.92 41.20
C ALA A 221 -6.66 39.05 42.47
N SER A 222 -6.91 37.75 42.35
CA SER A 222 -6.87 36.79 43.47
C SER A 222 -6.47 35.39 42.99
N THR A 223 -5.35 34.88 43.53
CA THR A 223 -4.84 33.53 43.26
C THR A 223 -5.64 32.42 43.96
N THR A 224 -6.33 32.74 45.06
CA THR A 224 -7.16 31.78 45.82
C THR A 224 -8.46 31.45 45.10
N SER A 225 -9.13 32.46 44.55
CA SER A 225 -10.39 32.31 43.79
C SER A 225 -10.17 32.15 42.28
N MET A 226 -8.92 32.24 41.80
CA MET A 226 -8.56 32.28 40.38
C MET A 226 -9.46 33.29 39.64
N SER A 227 -9.36 34.56 40.07
CA SER A 227 -10.18 35.65 39.54
C SER A 227 -9.37 36.92 39.29
N PHE A 228 -9.75 37.67 38.27
CA PHE A 228 -9.18 38.97 37.96
C PHE A 228 -10.18 39.88 37.25
N SER A 229 -10.01 41.19 37.43
CA SER A 229 -10.77 42.23 36.75
C SER A 229 -9.86 43.14 35.92
N PHE A 230 -10.40 43.74 34.87
CA PHE A 230 -9.75 44.79 34.10
C PHE A 230 -10.78 45.74 33.48
N GLN A 231 -10.32 46.95 33.19
CA GLN A 231 -11.07 48.01 32.52
C GLN A 231 -10.44 48.28 31.14
N ARG A 232 -11.29 48.43 30.12
CA ARG A 232 -10.92 48.68 28.73
C ARG A 232 -11.99 49.51 28.03
N THR A 233 -11.69 50.03 26.84
CA THR A 233 -12.69 50.62 25.94
C THR A 233 -13.54 49.53 25.26
N LEU A 234 -14.77 49.87 24.88
CA LEU A 234 -15.68 49.00 24.12
C LEU A 234 -15.20 48.76 22.67
N ALA A 235 -14.63 49.79 22.06
CA ALA A 235 -13.98 49.68 20.76
C ALA A 235 -12.70 48.83 20.85
N ALA A 236 -12.30 48.21 19.75
CA ALA A 236 -10.98 47.57 19.67
C ALA A 236 -9.88 48.64 19.65
N ALA A 237 -8.93 48.58 20.58
CA ALA A 237 -7.81 49.52 20.68
C ALA A 237 -6.69 49.20 19.66
N SER A 238 -6.57 47.94 19.24
CA SER A 238 -5.54 47.42 18.33
C SER A 238 -6.13 46.44 17.30
N SER A 239 -5.31 45.93 16.39
CA SER A 239 -5.70 44.85 15.46
C SER A 239 -5.73 43.45 16.10
N SER A 240 -5.04 43.24 17.22
CA SER A 240 -5.18 42.05 18.06
C SER A 240 -6.50 42.05 18.84
N ASP A 241 -7.03 43.23 19.14
CA ASP A 241 -8.21 43.41 19.99
C ASP A 241 -9.56 43.23 19.24
N VAL A 242 -10.60 42.84 19.98
CA VAL A 242 -11.96 42.60 19.49
C VAL A 242 -12.96 43.45 20.27
N ALA A 243 -13.77 44.21 19.53
CA ALA A 243 -14.74 45.13 20.12
C ALA A 243 -15.87 44.38 20.86
N ILE A 244 -16.29 44.93 22.00
CA ILE A 244 -17.37 44.41 22.83
C ILE A 244 -18.64 45.22 22.57
N SER A 245 -19.77 44.55 22.35
CA SER A 245 -21.04 45.23 22.09
C SER A 245 -21.68 45.72 23.39
N ALA A 246 -22.01 47.01 23.45
CA ALA A 246 -22.68 47.62 24.61
C ALA A 246 -24.18 47.25 24.73
N THR A 247 -24.79 46.69 23.68
CA THR A 247 -26.23 46.40 23.61
C THR A 247 -26.55 45.05 22.96
N GLY A 248 -25.65 44.51 22.14
CA GLY A 248 -25.76 43.18 21.54
C GLY A 248 -24.96 42.12 22.31
N SER A 249 -24.86 40.94 21.70
CA SER A 249 -24.02 39.86 22.21
C SER A 249 -22.61 39.91 21.58
N THR A 250 -21.61 39.50 22.34
CA THR A 250 -20.23 39.29 21.91
C THR A 250 -19.83 37.84 22.19
N ASP A 251 -19.12 37.20 21.27
CA ASP A 251 -18.57 35.87 21.48
C ASP A 251 -17.28 35.97 22.31
N PHE A 252 -17.08 35.02 23.22
CA PHE A 252 -15.88 34.90 24.04
C PHE A 252 -15.29 33.50 23.90
N ILE A 253 -13.99 33.43 23.65
CA ILE A 253 -13.19 32.21 23.74
C ILE A 253 -12.64 32.09 25.17
N TRP A 254 -12.63 30.86 25.69
CA TRP A 254 -12.14 30.58 27.04
C TRP A 254 -11.39 29.25 27.09
N ALA A 255 -10.42 29.17 27.99
CA ALA A 255 -9.71 27.94 28.32
C ALA A 255 -9.15 27.96 29.75
N TYR A 256 -8.89 26.78 30.32
CA TYR A 256 -8.12 26.64 31.56
C TYR A 256 -7.26 25.37 31.53
N GLY A 257 -6.27 25.29 32.43
CA GLY A 257 -5.39 24.14 32.50
C GLY A 257 -4.62 24.01 33.81
N THR A 258 -3.96 22.86 33.97
CA THR A 258 -3.12 22.51 35.13
C THR A 258 -1.61 22.56 34.82
N SER A 259 -1.24 23.00 33.61
CA SER A 259 0.13 23.10 33.12
C SER A 259 0.18 24.08 31.96
N TRP A 260 1.23 24.90 31.87
CA TRP A 260 1.52 25.80 30.75
C TRP A 260 3.02 25.72 30.41
N PRO A 261 3.43 25.84 29.14
CA PRO A 261 2.60 25.89 27.93
C PRO A 261 1.81 24.59 27.67
N ILE A 262 0.73 24.68 26.91
CA ILE A 262 -0.05 23.53 26.45
C ILE A 262 0.21 23.21 24.97
N SER A 263 0.02 21.95 24.60
CA SER A 263 -0.02 21.51 23.19
C SER A 263 -1.41 21.05 22.74
N THR A 264 -2.31 20.79 23.69
CA THR A 264 -3.69 20.32 23.48
C THR A 264 -4.55 20.73 24.68
N HIS A 265 -5.82 21.05 24.43
CA HIS A 265 -6.82 21.11 25.49
C HIS A 265 -7.42 19.72 25.73
N ARG A 266 -7.95 19.48 26.94
CA ARG A 266 -8.81 18.31 27.19
C ARG A 266 -10.25 18.67 26.85
N SER A 267 -11.09 17.68 26.54
CA SER A 267 -12.53 17.91 26.38
C SER A 267 -13.11 18.61 27.63
N GLY A 268 -13.90 19.67 27.41
CA GLY A 268 -14.47 20.50 28.47
C GLY A 268 -13.52 21.53 29.11
N THR A 269 -12.24 21.60 28.74
CA THR A 269 -11.30 22.61 29.30
C THR A 269 -11.15 23.88 28.45
N ASN A 270 -11.88 23.97 27.34
CA ASN A 270 -11.94 25.13 26.47
C ASN A 270 -13.28 25.18 25.72
N GLY A 271 -13.68 26.35 25.23
CA GLY A 271 -14.86 26.51 24.40
C GLY A 271 -15.10 27.95 23.94
N VAL A 272 -16.22 28.15 23.24
CA VAL A 272 -16.73 29.48 22.88
C VAL A 272 -18.10 29.66 23.52
N ALA A 273 -18.37 30.87 24.02
CA ALA A 273 -19.65 31.22 24.63
C ALA A 273 -20.07 32.64 24.21
N THR A 274 -21.33 32.80 23.86
CA THR A 274 -21.91 34.10 23.48
C THR A 274 -22.49 34.79 24.72
N PHE A 275 -22.05 36.01 25.01
CA PHE A 275 -22.43 36.76 26.22
C PHE A 275 -22.95 38.16 25.88
N ASN A 276 -24.03 38.58 26.54
CA ASN A 276 -24.60 39.92 26.39
C ASN A 276 -24.30 40.76 27.66
N VAL A 277 -23.40 41.72 27.50
CA VAL A 277 -22.92 42.58 28.59
C VAL A 277 -24.02 43.50 29.13
N ALA A 278 -24.94 43.96 28.29
CA ALA A 278 -26.05 44.84 28.69
C ALA A 278 -27.05 44.14 29.63
N ALA A 279 -27.34 42.86 29.35
CA ALA A 279 -28.24 42.05 30.17
C ALA A 279 -27.64 41.77 31.57
N ALA A 280 -26.33 41.59 31.66
CA ALA A 280 -25.64 41.33 32.93
C ALA A 280 -25.61 42.55 33.86
N ALA A 281 -25.53 43.77 33.32
CA ALA A 281 -25.50 45.01 34.10
C ALA A 281 -26.83 45.34 34.83
N THR A 282 -27.93 44.66 34.49
CA THR A 282 -29.27 44.87 35.08
C THR A 282 -29.80 43.68 35.89
N ALA A 283 -29.07 42.56 35.93
CA ALA A 283 -29.55 41.31 36.52
C ALA A 283 -29.23 41.19 38.03
N THR A 284 -30.22 41.45 38.88
CA THR A 284 -30.17 41.17 40.33
C THR A 284 -30.55 39.71 40.68
N GLY A 285 -30.35 38.77 39.75
CA GLY A 285 -30.72 37.36 39.92
C GLY A 285 -30.00 36.42 38.95
N SER A 286 -29.80 35.18 39.36
CA SER A 286 -28.82 34.23 38.79
C SER A 286 -29.13 33.63 37.41
N ASN A 287 -30.19 34.07 36.70
CA ASN A 287 -30.65 33.49 35.44
C ASN A 287 -30.83 34.56 34.32
N ALA A 288 -29.77 35.28 33.98
CA ALA A 288 -29.69 36.05 32.73
C ALA A 288 -29.01 35.19 31.66
N GLY A 289 -29.72 34.89 30.57
CA GLY A 289 -29.33 33.81 29.64
C GLY A 289 -28.14 34.15 28.73
N ALA A 290 -27.06 33.39 28.88
CA ALA A 290 -26.11 33.13 27.79
C ALA A 290 -26.65 31.98 26.93
N SER A 291 -26.65 32.15 25.60
CA SER A 291 -27.01 31.07 24.67
C SER A 291 -25.73 30.40 24.19
N THR A 292 -25.46 29.18 24.67
CA THR A 292 -24.29 28.43 24.22
C THR A 292 -24.55 27.78 22.86
N THR A 293 -23.70 28.06 21.88
CA THR A 293 -23.50 27.13 20.76
C THR A 293 -22.41 26.16 21.19
N VAL A 294 -22.74 25.18 22.03
CA VAL A 294 -21.79 24.11 22.35
C VAL A 294 -21.58 23.32 21.07
N SER A 295 -20.36 23.29 20.55
CA SER A 295 -19.90 22.24 19.64
C SER A 295 -19.75 20.93 20.41
N SER A 296 -20.83 20.49 21.07
CA SER A 296 -20.94 19.14 21.56
C SER A 296 -21.10 18.28 20.33
N SER A 297 -19.99 17.76 19.81
CA SER A 297 -20.02 16.58 18.97
C SER A 297 -20.96 15.59 19.64
N THR A 298 -21.98 15.12 18.91
CA THR A 298 -22.94 14.17 19.43
C THR A 298 -22.17 12.91 19.80
N SER A 299 -21.84 12.78 21.10
CA SER A 299 -20.82 11.86 21.59
C SER A 299 -21.17 10.44 21.16
N THR A 300 -20.49 9.93 20.13
CA THR A 300 -20.74 8.57 19.67
C THR A 300 -20.02 7.66 20.67
N PRO A 301 -20.74 6.87 21.51
CA PRO A 301 -20.11 6.24 22.71
C PRO A 301 -19.00 5.22 22.39
N TRP A 302 -18.83 4.93 21.10
CA TRP A 302 -17.94 3.96 20.50
C TRP A 302 -16.66 4.57 19.94
N CYS A 303 -16.61 5.88 19.68
CA CYS A 303 -15.56 6.50 18.85
C CYS A 303 -14.80 7.64 19.54
N ASP A 304 -15.43 8.39 20.45
CA ASP A 304 -14.74 9.43 21.23
C ASP A 304 -13.55 8.83 22.01
N ASP A 305 -12.38 9.46 21.89
CA ASP A 305 -11.08 9.08 22.47
C ASP A 305 -10.54 7.67 22.17
N LYS A 306 -11.26 6.83 21.41
CA LYS A 306 -11.04 5.36 21.35
C LYS A 306 -10.53 4.81 20.01
N ASN A 307 -9.92 5.65 19.16
CA ASN A 307 -9.21 5.20 17.96
C ASN A 307 -10.11 4.42 16.97
N CYS A 308 -11.05 5.13 16.35
CA CYS A 308 -12.05 4.56 15.43
C CYS A 308 -11.51 3.58 14.38
N PRO A 309 -10.36 3.81 13.68
CA PRO A 309 -9.81 2.81 12.75
C PRO A 309 -9.45 1.48 13.41
N GLY A 310 -8.99 1.50 14.66
CA GLY A 310 -8.72 0.30 15.45
C GLY A 310 -9.97 -0.54 15.65
N ILE A 311 -11.08 0.09 16.04
CA ILE A 311 -12.37 -0.58 16.30
C ILE A 311 -13.01 -1.04 14.98
N VAL A 312 -13.22 -0.12 14.03
CA VAL A 312 -13.85 -0.41 12.73
C VAL A 312 -13.04 -1.45 11.95
N GLY A 313 -11.71 -1.33 11.93
CA GLY A 313 -10.82 -2.30 11.32
C GLY A 313 -10.80 -3.65 12.02
N GLY A 314 -10.85 -3.67 13.36
CA GLY A 314 -10.96 -4.90 14.15
C GLY A 314 -12.26 -5.66 13.87
N VAL A 315 -13.40 -4.96 13.86
CA VAL A 315 -14.71 -5.54 13.51
C VAL A 315 -14.72 -6.06 12.07
N ALA A 316 -14.25 -5.27 11.10
CA ALA A 316 -14.17 -5.69 9.71
C ALA A 316 -13.29 -6.93 9.52
N PHE A 317 -12.13 -7.00 10.18
CA PHE A 317 -11.26 -8.17 10.16
C PHE A 317 -11.91 -9.40 10.79
N ALA A 318 -12.59 -9.24 11.94
CA ALA A 318 -13.34 -10.31 12.57
C ALA A 318 -14.46 -10.84 11.67
N THR A 319 -15.22 -9.95 11.01
CA THR A 319 -16.26 -10.33 10.03
C THR A 319 -15.64 -11.11 8.86
N MET A 320 -14.55 -10.63 8.26
CA MET A 320 -13.84 -11.37 7.20
C MET A 320 -13.39 -12.76 7.66
N ALA A 321 -12.86 -12.88 8.88
CA ALA A 321 -12.40 -14.14 9.45
C ALA A 321 -13.54 -15.13 9.71
N VAL A 322 -14.68 -14.67 10.23
CA VAL A 322 -15.89 -15.50 10.43
C VAL A 322 -16.47 -15.95 9.08
N CYS A 323 -16.60 -15.05 8.09
CA CYS A 323 -17.04 -15.42 6.75
C CYS A 323 -16.11 -16.46 6.11
N GLY A 324 -14.80 -16.28 6.24
CA GLY A 324 -13.81 -17.23 5.74
C GLY A 324 -13.90 -18.61 6.42
N LEU A 325 -14.01 -18.65 7.75
CA LEU A 325 -14.19 -19.91 8.51
C LEU A 325 -15.49 -20.63 8.16
N LEU A 326 -16.61 -19.91 7.98
CA LEU A 326 -17.87 -20.50 7.53
C LEU A 326 -17.74 -21.11 6.12
N LEU A 327 -17.01 -20.44 5.22
CA LEU A 327 -16.74 -20.94 3.87
C LEU A 327 -15.83 -22.17 3.87
N THR A 328 -14.80 -22.23 4.72
CA THR A 328 -13.84 -23.35 4.75
C THR A 328 -14.34 -24.56 5.54
N ALA A 329 -15.07 -24.36 6.64
CA ALA A 329 -15.52 -25.42 7.53
C ALA A 329 -16.93 -25.95 7.21
N ALA A 330 -17.90 -25.06 6.99
CA ALA A 330 -19.31 -25.45 6.88
C ALA A 330 -19.82 -25.52 5.42
N LEU A 331 -19.45 -24.55 4.59
CA LEU A 331 -20.04 -24.39 3.25
C LEU A 331 -19.21 -24.99 2.11
N LYS A 332 -18.01 -25.52 2.38
CA LYS A 332 -17.05 -26.00 1.36
C LYS A 332 -17.63 -26.97 0.31
N SER A 333 -18.52 -27.88 0.72
CA SER A 333 -19.18 -28.86 -0.16
C SER A 333 -20.46 -28.32 -0.82
N SER A 334 -21.05 -27.26 -0.26
CA SER A 334 -22.32 -26.68 -0.72
C SER A 334 -22.20 -26.02 -2.11
N PRO A 335 -23.31 -25.88 -2.87
CA PRO A 335 -23.31 -25.15 -4.14
C PRO A 335 -22.81 -23.70 -3.98
N VAL A 336 -23.21 -23.03 -2.89
CA VAL A 336 -22.83 -21.64 -2.58
C VAL A 336 -21.32 -21.51 -2.32
N GLY A 337 -20.75 -22.41 -1.52
CA GLY A 337 -19.31 -22.44 -1.26
C GLY A 337 -18.50 -22.70 -2.53
N LYS A 338 -18.95 -23.63 -3.39
CA LYS A 338 -18.31 -23.88 -4.69
C LYS A 338 -18.33 -22.65 -5.60
N ILE A 339 -19.45 -21.93 -5.66
CA ILE A 339 -19.57 -20.68 -6.42
C ILE A 339 -18.60 -19.62 -5.87
N LEU A 340 -18.58 -19.40 -4.55
CA LEU A 340 -17.73 -18.37 -3.94
C LEU A 340 -16.23 -18.67 -4.03
N LEU A 341 -15.83 -19.94 -3.94
CA LEU A 341 -14.43 -20.36 -3.96
C LEU A 341 -13.83 -20.50 -5.38
N HIS A 342 -14.63 -20.88 -6.38
CA HIS A 342 -14.10 -21.25 -7.71
C HIS A 342 -14.60 -20.36 -8.87
N ARG A 343 -15.71 -19.64 -8.73
CA ARG A 343 -16.23 -18.81 -9.84
C ARG A 343 -15.52 -17.45 -9.88
N THR A 344 -14.93 -17.14 -11.03
CA THR A 344 -14.32 -15.82 -11.31
C THR A 344 -15.40 -14.77 -11.62
N VAL A 345 -15.13 -13.50 -11.29
CA VAL A 345 -16.08 -12.40 -11.50
C VAL A 345 -16.37 -12.17 -12.98
N ALA A 346 -15.35 -12.28 -13.84
CA ALA A 346 -15.48 -12.10 -15.28
C ALA A 346 -14.84 -13.26 -16.08
N PRO A 347 -15.20 -13.44 -17.37
CA PRO A 347 -14.41 -14.21 -18.32
C PRO A 347 -13.17 -13.42 -18.79
N PRO A 348 -12.04 -14.08 -19.12
CA PRO A 348 -10.84 -13.43 -19.64
C PRO A 348 -11.07 -12.90 -21.07
N PRO A 349 -10.36 -11.83 -21.47
CA PRO A 349 -10.48 -11.28 -22.82
C PRO A 349 -9.86 -12.22 -23.88
N VAL A 350 -10.72 -12.90 -24.63
CA VAL A 350 -10.38 -14.01 -25.55
C VAL A 350 -9.45 -13.64 -26.72
N LYS A 351 -9.34 -12.36 -27.10
CA LYS A 351 -8.67 -11.93 -28.36
C LYS A 351 -7.37 -11.11 -28.21
N MET A 352 -6.85 -10.87 -27.01
CA MET A 352 -5.76 -9.88 -26.82
C MET A 352 -4.66 -10.28 -25.82
N THR A 353 -3.80 -11.22 -26.22
CA THR A 353 -2.53 -11.56 -25.53
C THR A 353 -1.33 -11.63 -26.47
N THR A 354 -1.19 -10.64 -27.36
CA THR A 354 0.12 -10.36 -27.97
C THR A 354 1.14 -10.00 -26.88
N ASN A 355 2.40 -10.44 -27.02
CA ASN A 355 3.54 -10.10 -26.14
C ASN A 355 3.95 -8.59 -26.15
N ALA A 356 3.02 -7.68 -26.48
CA ALA A 356 3.24 -6.25 -26.45
C ALA A 356 3.51 -5.80 -24.98
N PRO A 357 4.60 -5.06 -24.68
CA PRO A 357 4.93 -4.61 -23.33
C PRO A 357 3.92 -3.63 -22.70
N VAL A 358 2.86 -3.26 -23.44
CA VAL A 358 1.78 -2.39 -23.01
C VAL A 358 0.46 -3.05 -23.39
N ALA A 359 0.00 -3.98 -22.55
CA ALA A 359 -1.43 -4.30 -22.51
C ALA A 359 -2.18 -2.99 -22.20
N LYS A 360 -3.19 -2.63 -23.00
CA LYS A 360 -3.95 -1.38 -22.82
C LYS A 360 -4.52 -1.36 -21.39
N PRO A 361 -4.65 -0.19 -20.71
CA PRO A 361 -5.08 -0.15 -19.31
C PRO A 361 -6.38 -0.93 -19.02
N HIS A 362 -7.37 -0.88 -19.93
CA HIS A 362 -8.61 -1.66 -19.81
C HIS A 362 -8.40 -3.18 -19.90
N THR A 363 -7.41 -3.66 -20.67
CA THR A 363 -7.10 -5.11 -20.75
C THR A 363 -6.44 -5.62 -19.47
N MET A 364 -5.57 -4.82 -18.82
CA MET A 364 -5.03 -5.16 -17.51
C MET A 364 -6.13 -5.19 -16.42
N PHE A 365 -7.06 -4.24 -16.49
CA PHE A 365 -8.22 -4.21 -15.59
C PHE A 365 -9.13 -5.43 -15.79
N MET A 366 -9.53 -5.73 -17.02
CA MET A 366 -10.36 -6.91 -17.33
C MET A 366 -9.66 -8.23 -16.98
N GLN A 367 -8.34 -8.33 -17.17
CA GLN A 367 -7.56 -9.48 -16.73
C GLN A 367 -7.53 -9.60 -15.19
N THR A 368 -7.51 -8.47 -14.47
CA THR A 368 -7.62 -8.48 -12.99
C THR A 368 -8.99 -8.96 -12.53
N LEU A 369 -10.08 -8.54 -13.18
CA LEU A 369 -11.44 -9.04 -12.91
C LEU A 369 -11.61 -10.53 -13.26
N ALA A 370 -10.94 -11.02 -14.30
CA ALA A 370 -10.95 -12.42 -14.68
C ALA A 370 -10.12 -13.33 -13.74
N ASP A 371 -9.12 -12.77 -13.04
CA ASP A 371 -8.30 -13.44 -12.02
C ASP A 371 -8.84 -13.23 -10.57
N LEU A 372 -10.01 -12.62 -10.39
CA LEU A 372 -10.68 -12.35 -9.10
C LEU A 372 -11.87 -13.30 -8.89
N HIS A 373 -11.94 -13.94 -7.71
CA HIS A 373 -13.03 -14.85 -7.32
C HIS A 373 -14.13 -14.11 -6.53
N LEU A 374 -15.36 -14.66 -6.52
CA LEU A 374 -16.47 -14.06 -5.79
C LEU A 374 -16.22 -13.96 -4.26
N GLY A 375 -15.53 -14.94 -3.66
CA GLY A 375 -15.12 -14.86 -2.25
C GLY A 375 -14.04 -13.79 -1.99
N GLU A 376 -13.13 -13.55 -2.95
CA GLU A 376 -12.16 -12.46 -2.88
C GLU A 376 -12.87 -11.09 -2.98
N LEU A 377 -13.90 -10.98 -3.84
CA LEU A 377 -14.75 -9.81 -3.96
C LEU A 377 -15.54 -9.52 -2.66
N LEU A 378 -16.08 -10.54 -1.98
CA LEU A 378 -16.76 -10.36 -0.70
C LEU A 378 -15.84 -9.71 0.36
N VAL A 379 -14.59 -10.16 0.45
CA VAL A 379 -13.58 -9.56 1.35
C VAL A 379 -13.31 -8.10 0.98
N MET A 380 -13.23 -7.77 -0.32
CA MET A 380 -13.10 -6.38 -0.77
C MET A 380 -14.31 -5.52 -0.38
N LEU A 381 -15.53 -6.06 -0.51
CA LEU A 381 -16.76 -5.34 -0.15
C LEU A 381 -16.84 -5.06 1.35
N ILE A 382 -16.43 -6.00 2.22
CA ILE A 382 -16.35 -5.76 3.67
C ILE A 382 -15.34 -4.65 3.99
N PHE A 383 -14.18 -4.62 3.30
CA PHE A 383 -13.21 -3.55 3.48
C PHE A 383 -13.74 -2.18 3.02
N VAL A 384 -14.40 -2.11 1.86
CA VAL A 384 -15.02 -0.87 1.36
C VAL A 384 -16.13 -0.39 2.30
N ALA A 385 -16.97 -1.30 2.81
CA ALA A 385 -17.98 -0.97 3.81
C ALA A 385 -17.35 -0.41 5.11
N ALA A 386 -16.23 -0.98 5.57
CA ALA A 386 -15.49 -0.46 6.73
C ALA A 386 -14.97 0.97 6.50
N VAL A 387 -14.48 1.29 5.30
CA VAL A 387 -14.07 2.66 4.93
C VAL A 387 -15.27 3.61 4.91
N ILE A 388 -16.41 3.21 4.35
CA ILE A 388 -17.63 4.03 4.31
C ILE A 388 -18.16 4.29 5.73
N VAL A 389 -18.21 3.25 6.58
CA VAL A 389 -18.62 3.38 7.98
C VAL A 389 -17.67 4.30 8.76
N LEU A 390 -16.35 4.19 8.56
CA LEU A 390 -15.39 5.10 9.19
C LEU A 390 -15.59 6.56 8.76
N ILE A 391 -15.83 6.82 7.47
CA ILE A 391 -16.11 8.18 6.98
C ILE A 391 -17.42 8.71 7.55
N ALA A 392 -18.47 7.88 7.64
CA ALA A 392 -19.76 8.28 8.21
C ALA A 392 -19.67 8.60 9.73
N LEU A 393 -18.87 7.82 10.48
CA LEU A 393 -18.59 8.06 11.91
C LEU A 393 -17.72 9.30 12.16
N LEU A 394 -17.03 9.81 11.14
CA LEU A 394 -16.18 11.01 11.19
C LEU A 394 -16.76 12.14 10.33
N SER A 395 -18.08 12.16 10.12
CA SER A 395 -18.74 13.14 9.23
C SER A 395 -18.68 14.58 9.76
N ASP A 396 -18.59 14.74 11.08
CA ASP A 396 -18.48 16.04 11.77
C ASP A 396 -17.02 16.52 11.92
N GLU A 397 -16.05 15.70 11.51
CA GLU A 397 -14.62 15.98 11.63
C GLU A 397 -14.04 16.70 10.40
N GLN A 398 -12.90 17.38 10.60
CA GLN A 398 -12.23 18.08 9.50
C GLN A 398 -11.67 17.12 8.45
N ASN A 399 -11.74 17.50 7.18
CA ASN A 399 -11.36 16.65 6.03
C ASN A 399 -9.97 15.99 6.16
N TYR A 400 -8.98 16.72 6.68
CA TYR A 400 -7.61 16.20 6.90
C TYR A 400 -7.54 15.15 8.03
N VAL A 401 -8.42 15.24 9.04
CA VAL A 401 -8.56 14.22 10.10
C VAL A 401 -9.17 12.96 9.49
N VAL A 402 -10.27 13.09 8.75
CA VAL A 402 -10.96 11.96 8.09
C VAL A 402 -10.01 11.21 7.16
N SER A 403 -9.27 11.92 6.29
CA SER A 403 -8.32 11.29 5.36
C SER A 403 -7.12 10.65 6.06
N GLY A 404 -6.67 11.19 7.20
CA GLY A 404 -5.65 10.59 8.04
C GLY A 404 -6.11 9.28 8.69
N GLN A 405 -7.30 9.27 9.28
CA GLN A 405 -7.91 8.08 9.90
C GLN A 405 -8.20 6.98 8.86
N VAL A 406 -8.68 7.36 7.66
CA VAL A 406 -8.86 6.43 6.53
C VAL A 406 -7.52 5.85 6.05
N SER A 407 -6.46 6.67 5.97
CA SER A 407 -5.10 6.21 5.66
C SER A 407 -4.61 5.20 6.70
N LEU A 408 -4.85 5.44 7.99
CA LEU A 408 -4.50 4.49 9.06
C LEU A 408 -5.25 3.16 8.92
N LEU A 409 -6.56 3.19 8.61
CA LEU A 409 -7.34 1.97 8.35
C LEU A 409 -6.76 1.16 7.18
N ILE A 410 -6.42 1.81 6.06
CA ILE A 410 -5.80 1.13 4.91
C ILE A 410 -4.44 0.53 5.32
N LEU A 411 -3.62 1.26 6.09
CA LEU A 411 -2.31 0.80 6.56
C LEU A 411 -2.38 -0.43 7.46
N MET A 412 -3.38 -0.51 8.35
CA MET A 412 -3.62 -1.70 9.18
C MET A 412 -3.82 -2.95 8.32
N PHE A 413 -4.67 -2.87 7.29
CA PHE A 413 -4.95 -4.00 6.40
C PHE A 413 -3.81 -4.28 5.41
N LEU A 414 -3.00 -3.28 5.05
CA LEU A 414 -1.88 -3.42 4.12
C LEU A 414 -0.84 -4.45 4.57
N ILE A 415 -0.60 -4.60 5.88
CA ILE A 415 0.46 -5.47 6.40
C ILE A 415 0.01 -6.90 6.74
N LEU A 416 -1.28 -7.14 6.94
CA LEU A 416 -1.81 -8.48 7.26
C LEU A 416 -1.44 -9.53 6.18
N PRO A 417 -1.58 -9.27 4.87
CA PRO A 417 -1.11 -10.17 3.81
C PRO A 417 0.34 -10.62 3.93
N VAL A 418 1.26 -9.73 4.34
CA VAL A 418 2.71 -9.97 4.28
C VAL A 418 3.28 -10.62 5.54
N ALA A 419 2.46 -10.83 6.58
CA ALA A 419 2.84 -11.62 7.75
C ALA A 419 3.20 -13.08 7.42
N ARG A 420 2.66 -13.65 6.32
CA ARG A 420 2.88 -15.05 5.87
C ARG A 420 2.62 -16.11 6.94
N LEU A 421 1.67 -15.87 7.84
CA LEU A 421 1.25 -16.85 8.83
C LEU A 421 0.47 -18.00 8.18
N PRO A 422 0.71 -19.27 8.53
CA PRO A 422 -0.09 -20.40 8.05
C PRO A 422 -1.59 -20.26 8.39
N VAL A 423 -1.93 -19.53 9.45
CA VAL A 423 -3.31 -19.24 9.89
C VAL A 423 -4.19 -18.62 8.79
N TRP A 424 -3.61 -17.91 7.83
CA TRP A 424 -4.34 -17.34 6.70
C TRP A 424 -5.00 -18.41 5.82
N SER A 425 -4.37 -19.59 5.69
CA SER A 425 -4.94 -20.72 4.96
C SER A 425 -6.11 -21.37 5.69
N VAL A 426 -6.18 -21.23 7.03
CA VAL A 426 -7.27 -21.74 7.88
C VAL A 426 -8.44 -20.74 7.89
N LEU A 427 -8.15 -19.47 8.20
CA LEU A 427 -9.15 -18.41 8.33
C LEU A 427 -9.83 -18.07 7.00
N PHE A 428 -9.08 -17.98 5.89
CA PHE A 428 -9.61 -17.50 4.62
C PHE A 428 -9.65 -18.56 3.52
N GLY A 429 -9.12 -19.77 3.75
CA GLY A 429 -9.00 -20.81 2.72
C GLY A 429 -8.09 -20.45 1.54
N SER A 430 -7.38 -19.33 1.64
CA SER A 430 -6.71 -18.67 0.52
C SER A 430 -5.19 -18.79 0.64
N SER A 431 -4.52 -18.96 -0.50
CA SER A 431 -3.06 -19.07 -0.57
C SER A 431 -2.39 -17.71 -0.47
N PHE A 432 -1.13 -17.67 0.01
CA PHE A 432 -0.36 -16.42 0.08
C PHE A 432 -0.28 -15.69 -1.28
N GLU A 433 -0.12 -16.43 -2.38
CA GLU A 433 -0.10 -15.87 -3.75
C GLU A 433 -1.41 -15.17 -4.17
N ARG A 434 -2.55 -15.52 -3.54
CA ARG A 434 -3.81 -14.78 -3.69
C ARG A 434 -3.88 -13.57 -2.77
N ILE A 435 -3.56 -13.76 -1.49
CA ILE A 435 -3.65 -12.69 -0.48
C ILE A 435 -2.65 -11.54 -0.77
N VAL A 436 -1.48 -11.82 -1.37
CA VAL A 436 -0.51 -10.78 -1.76
C VAL A 436 -1.02 -9.87 -2.90
N LYS A 437 -2.05 -10.27 -3.66
CA LYS A 437 -2.74 -9.36 -4.59
C LYS A 437 -3.36 -8.17 -3.85
N PHE A 438 -3.96 -8.40 -2.69
CA PHE A 438 -4.57 -7.37 -1.85
C PHE A 438 -3.53 -6.38 -1.34
N HIS A 439 -2.34 -6.85 -0.92
CA HIS A 439 -1.24 -5.96 -0.52
C HIS A 439 -0.83 -5.00 -1.65
N ARG A 440 -0.76 -5.46 -2.90
CA ARG A 440 -0.44 -4.60 -4.05
C ARG A 440 -1.51 -3.53 -4.28
N TRP A 441 -2.80 -3.89 -4.19
CA TRP A 441 -3.92 -2.96 -4.37
C TRP A 441 -4.04 -1.96 -3.21
N LEU A 442 -4.01 -2.45 -1.97
CA LEU A 442 -4.01 -1.61 -0.77
C LEU A 442 -2.78 -0.69 -0.74
N GLY A 443 -1.61 -1.12 -1.22
CA GLY A 443 -0.41 -0.29 -1.29
C GLY A 443 -0.56 0.90 -2.24
N LEU A 444 -1.24 0.69 -3.38
CA LEU A 444 -1.59 1.78 -4.31
C LEU A 444 -2.62 2.73 -3.69
N ILE A 445 -3.71 2.19 -3.13
CA ILE A 445 -4.80 2.97 -2.51
C ILE A 445 -4.27 3.77 -1.31
N MET A 446 -3.40 3.18 -0.47
CA MET A 446 -2.75 3.84 0.66
C MET A 446 -1.96 5.07 0.21
N ASN A 447 -1.15 4.95 -0.84
CA ASN A 447 -0.38 6.10 -1.34
C ASN A 447 -1.29 7.22 -1.85
N VAL A 448 -2.40 6.89 -2.52
CA VAL A 448 -3.39 7.90 -2.93
C VAL A 448 -4.05 8.57 -1.71
N ALA A 449 -4.43 7.80 -0.69
CA ALA A 449 -5.03 8.32 0.54
C ALA A 449 -4.07 9.25 1.31
N VAL A 450 -2.79 8.88 1.44
CA VAL A 450 -1.78 9.73 2.07
C VAL A 450 -1.49 10.98 1.24
N ILE A 451 -1.47 10.91 -0.09
CA ILE A 451 -1.33 12.12 -0.94
C ILE A 451 -2.49 13.09 -0.65
N VAL A 452 -3.73 12.60 -0.59
CA VAL A 452 -4.91 13.43 -0.25
C VAL A 452 -4.77 14.03 1.15
N HIS A 453 -4.38 13.22 2.13
CA HIS A 453 -4.15 13.67 3.50
C HIS A 453 -3.06 14.75 3.61
N VAL A 454 -1.91 14.57 2.95
CA VAL A 454 -0.80 15.55 2.96
C VAL A 454 -1.20 16.85 2.26
N VAL A 455 -1.95 16.79 1.16
CA VAL A 455 -2.46 18.00 0.48
C VAL A 455 -3.41 18.76 1.41
N GLN A 456 -4.40 18.09 2.00
CA GLN A 456 -5.35 18.71 2.93
C GLN A 456 -4.68 19.22 4.21
N ALA A 457 -3.63 18.56 4.70
CA ALA A 457 -2.85 19.01 5.84
C ALA A 457 -2.01 20.26 5.50
N SER A 458 -1.49 20.36 4.28
CA SER A 458 -0.69 21.52 3.85
C SER A 458 -1.47 22.83 3.74
N ASP A 459 -2.80 22.76 3.69
CA ASP A 459 -3.69 23.94 3.75
C ASP A 459 -3.86 24.48 5.19
N VAL A 460 -3.48 23.72 6.23
CA VAL A 460 -3.73 24.05 7.65
C VAL A 460 -2.49 24.06 8.55
N VAL A 461 -1.39 23.42 8.14
CA VAL A 461 -0.14 23.37 8.92
C VAL A 461 1.09 23.20 8.02
N ASP A 462 2.23 23.77 8.43
CA ASP A 462 3.52 23.48 7.79
C ASP A 462 3.89 22.00 7.98
N LEU A 463 4.07 21.28 6.87
CA LEU A 463 4.45 19.86 6.87
C LEU A 463 5.81 19.59 7.51
N THR A 464 6.66 20.60 7.65
CA THR A 464 7.99 20.54 8.27
C THR A 464 7.99 20.94 9.76
N LEU A 465 6.83 21.32 10.31
CA LEU A 465 6.69 21.65 11.73
C LEU A 465 7.07 20.46 12.63
N ASN A 466 8.01 20.72 13.53
CA ASN A 466 8.49 19.75 14.53
C ASN A 466 7.81 19.91 15.92
N GLU A 467 6.90 20.88 16.05
CA GLU A 467 6.02 21.04 17.21
C GLU A 467 4.71 20.27 17.02
N LYS A 468 3.93 20.14 18.09
CA LYS A 468 2.60 19.53 18.02
C LYS A 468 1.58 20.49 17.44
N TYR A 469 0.81 20.00 16.49
CA TYR A 469 -0.43 20.61 16.01
C TYR A 469 -1.58 19.71 16.47
N GLY A 470 -2.25 20.09 17.56
CA GLY A 470 -3.16 19.19 18.27
C GLY A 470 -2.47 17.89 18.71
N GLU A 471 -3.06 16.75 18.37
CA GLU A 471 -2.53 15.41 18.75
C GLU A 471 -1.47 14.84 17.79
N VAL A 472 -1.05 15.60 16.77
CA VAL A 472 -0.06 15.16 15.77
C VAL A 472 1.18 16.05 15.72
N THR A 473 2.29 15.51 15.20
CA THR A 473 3.50 16.26 14.87
C THR A 473 3.74 16.13 13.35
N PRO A 474 3.64 17.20 12.54
CA PRO A 474 3.67 17.10 11.07
C PRO A 474 4.95 16.51 10.47
N LEU A 475 6.13 16.95 10.92
CA LEU A 475 7.42 16.56 10.33
C LEU A 475 7.63 15.03 10.23
N PRO A 476 7.39 14.22 11.28
CA PRO A 476 7.38 12.77 11.17
C PRO A 476 6.44 12.21 10.10
N GLY A 477 5.23 12.78 9.96
CA GLY A 477 4.26 12.37 8.94
C GLY A 477 4.78 12.61 7.52
N PHE A 478 5.44 13.75 7.30
CA PHE A 478 6.05 14.09 6.02
C PHE A 478 7.24 13.17 5.67
N VAL A 479 8.07 12.81 6.66
CA VAL A 479 9.16 11.81 6.46
C VAL A 479 8.57 10.43 6.11
N ALA A 480 7.49 10.01 6.76
CA ALA A 480 6.81 8.76 6.44
C ALA A 480 6.22 8.76 5.00
N PHE A 481 5.61 9.87 4.58
CA PHE A 481 5.11 10.07 3.22
C PHE A 481 6.20 9.88 2.16
N ILE A 482 7.36 10.52 2.33
CA ILE A 482 8.51 10.36 1.43
C ILE A 482 8.94 8.89 1.33
N CYS A 483 8.97 8.16 2.47
CA CYS A 483 9.30 6.74 2.49
C CYS A 483 8.30 5.91 1.66
N PHE A 484 6.99 6.12 1.85
CA PHE A 484 5.96 5.36 1.14
C PHE A 484 5.93 5.65 -0.38
N ILE A 485 6.14 6.91 -0.80
CA ILE A 485 6.23 7.27 -2.22
C ILE A 485 7.47 6.66 -2.89
N ALA A 486 8.62 6.70 -2.22
CA ALA A 486 9.84 6.04 -2.71
C ALA A 486 9.67 4.52 -2.84
N MET A 487 8.97 3.88 -1.88
CA MET A 487 8.57 2.48 -1.97
C MET A 487 7.65 2.21 -3.17
N LEU A 488 6.62 3.03 -3.39
CA LEU A 488 5.69 2.87 -4.51
C LEU A 488 6.43 2.88 -5.85
N PHE A 489 7.31 3.86 -6.07
CA PHE A 489 8.09 4.00 -7.30
C PHE A 489 8.95 2.77 -7.58
N LEU A 490 9.73 2.31 -6.59
CA LEU A 490 10.59 1.13 -6.74
C LEU A 490 9.80 -0.19 -6.86
N SER A 491 8.53 -0.20 -6.45
CA SER A 491 7.63 -1.35 -6.56
C SER A 491 6.95 -1.49 -7.94
N ILE A 492 7.08 -0.49 -8.82
CA ILE A 492 6.57 -0.54 -10.19
C ILE A 492 7.16 -1.77 -10.91
N GLU A 493 6.29 -2.57 -11.53
CA GLU A 493 6.67 -3.89 -12.06
C GLU A 493 7.85 -3.86 -13.04
N TYR A 494 7.93 -2.83 -13.88
CA TYR A 494 9.05 -2.62 -14.80
C TYR A 494 10.39 -2.41 -14.06
N ILE A 495 10.41 -1.56 -13.04
CA ILE A 495 11.62 -1.24 -12.25
C ILE A 495 12.02 -2.47 -11.42
N ARG A 496 11.05 -3.07 -10.72
CA ARG A 496 11.24 -4.29 -9.93
C ARG A 496 11.83 -5.44 -10.75
N ARG A 497 11.34 -5.67 -11.97
CA ARG A 497 11.85 -6.75 -12.86
C ARG A 497 13.27 -6.49 -13.36
N MET A 498 13.72 -5.24 -13.43
CA MET A 498 15.11 -4.90 -13.80
C MET A 498 16.07 -4.93 -12.60
N PHE A 499 15.61 -4.49 -11.42
CA PHE A 499 16.45 -4.26 -10.24
C PHE A 499 15.85 -4.90 -8.97
N PHE A 500 15.56 -6.21 -9.04
CA PHE A 500 14.86 -6.94 -7.98
C PHE A 500 15.50 -6.80 -6.59
N GLU A 501 16.83 -6.95 -6.49
CA GLU A 501 17.55 -6.83 -5.21
C GLU A 501 17.39 -5.41 -4.62
N VAL A 502 17.52 -4.36 -5.45
CA VAL A 502 17.34 -2.96 -5.01
C VAL A 502 15.94 -2.77 -4.45
N PHE A 503 14.91 -3.16 -5.22
CA PHE A 503 13.52 -3.15 -4.76
C PHE A 503 13.36 -3.89 -3.42
N TYR A 504 13.90 -5.10 -3.31
CA TYR A 504 13.72 -5.96 -2.13
C TYR A 504 14.32 -5.32 -0.86
N PHE A 505 15.54 -4.79 -0.94
CA PHE A 505 16.20 -4.17 0.21
C PHE A 505 15.58 -2.80 0.55
N THR A 506 15.35 -1.93 -0.44
CA THR A 506 14.78 -0.59 -0.18
C THR A 506 13.36 -0.69 0.35
N HIS A 507 12.51 -1.54 -0.24
CA HIS A 507 11.13 -1.69 0.20
C HIS A 507 11.06 -2.17 1.65
N ARG A 508 11.96 -3.09 2.06
CA ARG A 508 12.02 -3.56 3.45
C ARG A 508 12.55 -2.51 4.43
N VAL A 509 13.61 -1.77 4.08
CA VAL A 509 14.18 -0.74 4.97
C VAL A 509 13.24 0.46 5.09
N LEU A 510 12.74 0.99 3.96
CA LEU A 510 11.82 2.12 3.94
C LEU A 510 10.47 1.79 4.59
N SER A 511 10.03 0.52 4.57
CA SER A 511 8.86 0.10 5.36
C SER A 511 9.09 0.37 6.85
N ILE A 512 10.22 -0.08 7.41
CA ILE A 512 10.53 0.05 8.83
C ILE A 512 10.65 1.53 9.22
N VAL A 513 11.39 2.31 8.43
CA VAL A 513 11.53 3.76 8.66
C VAL A 513 10.17 4.45 8.57
N GLY A 514 9.39 4.17 7.52
CA GLY A 514 8.04 4.70 7.34
C GLY A 514 7.12 4.39 8.51
N PHE A 515 7.09 3.15 9.02
CA PHE A 515 6.28 2.80 10.19
C PHE A 515 6.70 3.54 11.46
N VAL A 516 8.00 3.67 11.75
CA VAL A 516 8.49 4.41 12.92
C VAL A 516 8.05 5.88 12.84
N PHE A 517 8.27 6.54 11.70
CA PHE A 517 7.87 7.93 11.51
C PHE A 517 6.35 8.12 11.48
N THR A 518 5.59 7.14 10.98
CA THR A 518 4.11 7.13 11.06
C THR A 518 3.64 7.03 12.51
N ILE A 519 4.26 6.20 13.35
CA ILE A 519 3.93 6.13 14.79
C ILE A 519 4.28 7.45 15.49
N LEU A 520 5.43 8.06 15.19
CA LEU A 520 5.84 9.35 15.76
C LEU A 520 4.93 10.51 15.32
N HIS A 521 4.28 10.42 14.16
CA HIS A 521 3.34 11.44 13.67
C HIS A 521 2.10 11.57 14.56
N ALA A 522 1.50 10.45 15.00
CA ALA A 522 0.33 10.46 15.87
C ALA A 522 0.31 9.27 16.85
N PRO A 523 1.14 9.29 17.92
CA PRO A 523 1.41 8.11 18.75
C PRO A 523 0.17 7.49 19.42
N LYS A 524 -0.78 8.31 19.89
CA LYS A 524 -2.01 7.85 20.57
C LYS A 524 -2.89 6.97 19.67
N PHE A 525 -3.08 7.38 18.41
CA PHE A 525 -3.95 6.67 17.46
C PHE A 525 -3.18 5.54 16.75
N ILE A 526 -2.02 5.87 16.18
CA ILE A 526 -1.31 4.97 15.28
C ILE A 526 -0.65 3.82 16.05
N GLY A 527 -0.12 4.08 17.25
CA GLY A 527 0.51 3.06 18.08
C GLY A 527 -0.46 1.92 18.41
N LEU A 528 -1.63 2.26 18.97
CA LEU A 528 -2.65 1.28 19.36
C LEU A 528 -3.27 0.56 18.14
N ALA A 529 -3.53 1.27 17.04
CA ALA A 529 -4.12 0.69 15.83
C ALA A 529 -3.19 -0.35 15.17
N LEU A 530 -1.88 -0.09 15.18
CA LEU A 530 -0.89 -0.99 14.58
C LEU A 530 -0.44 -2.13 15.50
N CYS A 531 -0.80 -2.15 16.79
CA CYS A 531 -0.42 -3.22 17.73
C CYS A 531 -0.76 -4.63 17.22
N VAL A 532 -2.01 -4.89 16.82
CA VAL A 532 -2.43 -6.22 16.34
C VAL A 532 -1.81 -6.57 14.98
N PRO A 533 -1.87 -5.70 13.94
CA PRO A 533 -1.23 -5.97 12.66
C PRO A 533 0.30 -6.19 12.75
N LEU A 534 1.03 -5.38 13.52
CA LEU A 534 2.47 -5.54 13.73
C LEU A 534 2.79 -6.79 14.59
N GLY A 535 1.97 -7.10 15.59
CA GLY A 535 2.10 -8.32 16.40
C GLY A 535 1.97 -9.59 15.55
N LEU A 536 1.00 -9.65 14.64
CA LEU A 536 0.84 -10.75 13.68
C LEU A 536 2.04 -10.84 12.71
N TYR A 537 2.54 -9.70 12.23
CA TYR A 537 3.75 -9.67 11.40
C TYR A 537 5.00 -10.17 12.14
N ALA A 538 5.19 -9.74 13.40
CA ALA A 538 6.27 -10.20 14.26
C ALA A 538 6.17 -11.70 14.56
N LEU A 539 4.96 -12.23 14.84
CA LEU A 539 4.72 -13.66 15.00
C LEU A 539 5.09 -14.45 13.73
N GLY A 540 4.76 -13.93 12.55
CA GLY A 540 5.15 -14.53 11.27
C GLY A 540 6.67 -14.53 11.02
N LEU A 541 7.37 -13.52 11.54
CA LEU A 541 8.84 -13.47 11.52
C LEU A 541 9.45 -14.48 12.49
N LEU A 542 8.92 -14.59 13.72
CA LEU A 542 9.35 -15.56 14.72
C LEU A 542 9.12 -17.00 14.25
N TYR A 543 7.98 -17.31 13.64
CA TYR A 543 7.70 -18.62 13.02
C TYR A 543 8.72 -18.97 11.92
N ARG A 544 9.06 -18.01 11.05
CA ARG A 544 10.07 -18.23 10.00
C ARG A 544 11.47 -18.42 10.58
N TRP A 545 11.80 -17.72 11.67
CA TRP A 545 13.08 -17.86 12.34
C TRP A 545 13.19 -19.20 13.09
N SER A 546 12.13 -19.65 13.77
CA SER A 546 12.11 -20.98 14.40
C SER A 546 12.26 -22.12 13.36
N SER A 547 11.62 -21.98 12.20
CA SER A 547 11.79 -22.90 11.05
C SER A 547 13.25 -23.01 10.58
N ALA A 548 14.08 -21.98 10.79
CA ALA A 548 15.49 -22.01 10.44
C ALA A 548 16.30 -23.02 11.28
N PHE A 549 15.86 -23.29 12.51
CA PHE A 549 16.51 -24.21 13.44
C PHE A 549 15.87 -25.60 13.42
N THR A 550 14.54 -25.68 13.29
CA THR A 550 13.79 -26.94 13.33
C THR A 550 13.68 -27.63 11.96
N GLY A 551 13.68 -26.87 10.87
CA GLY A 551 13.53 -27.34 9.49
C GLY A 551 14.86 -27.40 8.73
N SER A 552 15.92 -27.92 9.34
CA SER A 552 17.24 -28.06 8.71
C SER A 552 17.44 -29.47 8.14
N TYR A 553 17.72 -29.56 6.84
CA TYR A 553 17.86 -30.82 6.09
C TYR A 553 19.15 -30.83 5.29
N LYS A 554 19.75 -32.01 5.11
CA LYS A 554 20.80 -32.21 4.11
C LYS A 554 20.16 -32.33 2.73
N ALA A 555 20.82 -31.76 1.72
CA ALA A 555 20.37 -31.75 0.34
C ALA A 555 21.55 -31.91 -0.61
N SER A 556 21.41 -32.77 -1.61
CA SER A 556 22.37 -32.93 -2.69
C SER A 556 22.01 -32.02 -3.87
N ALA A 557 23.00 -31.38 -4.47
CA ALA A 557 22.84 -30.44 -5.57
C ALA A 557 23.40 -30.97 -6.89
N ILE A 558 22.60 -30.89 -7.94
CA ILE A 558 22.95 -31.35 -9.29
C ILE A 558 22.86 -30.15 -10.23
N VAL A 559 23.93 -29.88 -10.98
CA VAL A 559 24.03 -28.77 -11.92
C VAL A 559 23.69 -29.22 -13.33
N HIS A 560 22.73 -28.53 -13.94
CA HIS A 560 22.35 -28.67 -15.33
C HIS A 560 22.87 -27.46 -16.11
N SER A 561 24.11 -27.56 -16.60
CA SER A 561 24.83 -26.42 -17.20
C SER A 561 24.12 -25.85 -18.44
N GLY A 562 23.59 -26.71 -19.31
CA GLY A 562 22.87 -26.28 -20.53
C GLY A 562 21.63 -25.44 -20.24
N SER A 563 20.83 -25.84 -19.24
CA SER A 563 19.64 -25.12 -18.80
C SER A 563 19.92 -23.99 -17.80
N ASN A 564 21.18 -23.80 -17.37
CA ASN A 564 21.56 -22.89 -16.29
C ASN A 564 20.67 -23.08 -15.04
N SER A 565 20.52 -24.31 -14.56
CA SER A 565 19.70 -24.62 -13.38
C SER A 565 20.37 -25.59 -12.42
N THR A 566 19.94 -25.56 -11.16
CA THR A 566 20.37 -26.46 -10.10
C THR A 566 19.16 -27.21 -9.57
N THR A 567 19.24 -28.54 -9.54
CA THR A 567 18.28 -29.39 -8.83
C THR A 567 18.82 -29.69 -7.44
N LEU A 568 18.03 -29.41 -6.40
CA LEU A 568 18.30 -29.82 -5.03
C LEU A 568 17.38 -30.99 -4.68
N VAL A 569 17.91 -32.08 -4.13
CA VAL A 569 17.12 -33.20 -3.60
C VAL A 569 17.47 -33.38 -2.13
N LEU A 570 16.47 -33.39 -1.25
CA LEU A 570 16.69 -33.61 0.18
C LEU A 570 17.06 -35.08 0.44
N GLU A 571 17.95 -35.33 1.40
CA GLU A 571 18.33 -36.70 1.80
C GLU A 571 17.10 -37.51 2.25
N SER A 572 16.94 -38.72 1.70
CA SER A 572 15.82 -39.62 2.01
C SER A 572 15.89 -40.10 3.46
N THR A 573 15.04 -39.55 4.32
CA THR A 573 14.89 -39.90 5.73
C THR A 573 13.41 -40.14 6.08
N PRO A 574 13.09 -40.80 7.22
CA PRO A 574 11.70 -40.91 7.68
C PRO A 574 10.99 -39.55 7.85
N LYS A 575 11.75 -38.48 8.14
CA LYS A 575 11.23 -37.11 8.24
C LYS A 575 10.86 -36.52 6.87
N THR A 576 11.71 -36.69 5.86
CA THR A 576 11.43 -36.18 4.50
C THR A 576 10.38 -37.01 3.78
N GLY A 577 10.33 -38.33 3.99
CA GLY A 577 9.24 -39.18 3.48
C GLY A 577 7.89 -38.82 4.11
N LYS A 578 7.86 -38.60 5.43
CA LYS A 578 6.65 -38.05 6.07
C LYS A 578 6.30 -36.66 5.55
N MET A 579 7.27 -35.82 5.22
CA MET A 579 6.99 -34.53 4.58
C MET A 579 6.38 -34.72 3.18
N ALA A 580 6.94 -35.60 2.35
CA ALA A 580 6.45 -35.91 1.00
C ALA A 580 5.01 -36.43 0.99
N MET A 581 4.61 -37.24 1.97
CA MET A 581 3.22 -37.70 2.14
C MET A 581 2.24 -36.61 2.59
N ASN A 582 2.70 -35.53 3.23
CA ASN A 582 1.84 -34.52 3.86
C ASN A 582 1.86 -33.14 3.16
N VAL A 583 2.70 -32.93 2.15
CA VAL A 583 2.62 -31.73 1.30
C VAL A 583 1.35 -31.76 0.45
N ASN A 584 0.77 -30.60 0.16
CA ASN A 584 -0.36 -30.53 -0.75
C ASN A 584 0.15 -30.44 -2.21
N PRO A 585 -0.66 -30.77 -3.22
CA PRO A 585 -0.33 -30.41 -4.60
C PRO A 585 -0.16 -28.90 -4.76
N GLY A 586 0.82 -28.50 -5.57
CA GLY A 586 1.20 -27.09 -5.72
C GLY A 586 1.95 -26.49 -4.53
N SER A 587 2.35 -27.28 -3.53
CA SER A 587 3.14 -26.75 -2.41
C SER A 587 4.52 -26.21 -2.83
N TYR A 588 4.96 -25.20 -2.10
CA TYR A 588 6.28 -24.59 -2.19
C TYR A 588 6.83 -24.29 -0.79
N PHE A 589 8.13 -24.11 -0.68
CA PHE A 589 8.79 -23.75 0.58
C PHE A 589 9.60 -22.47 0.38
N LEU A 590 9.72 -21.69 1.45
CA LEU A 590 10.80 -20.72 1.56
C LEU A 590 12.07 -21.50 1.91
N VAL A 591 13.02 -21.53 0.99
CA VAL A 591 14.31 -22.21 1.14
C VAL A 591 15.38 -21.17 1.46
N ARG A 592 16.18 -21.46 2.47
CA ARG A 592 17.45 -20.77 2.78
C ARG A 592 18.58 -21.77 2.67
N LEU A 593 19.67 -21.36 2.02
CA LEU A 593 20.91 -22.12 1.90
C LEU A 593 22.02 -21.33 2.59
N PRO A 594 22.42 -21.64 3.84
CA PRO A 594 23.43 -20.88 4.57
C PRO A 594 24.77 -20.75 3.83
N ALA A 595 25.11 -21.75 2.99
CA ALA A 595 26.29 -21.75 2.13
C ALA A 595 26.26 -20.69 1.01
N ILE A 596 25.10 -20.13 0.70
CA ILE A 596 24.88 -19.06 -0.30
C ILE A 596 24.56 -17.73 0.39
N SER A 597 23.69 -17.75 1.40
CA SER A 597 23.29 -16.58 2.16
C SER A 597 22.76 -16.96 3.54
N ALA A 598 23.26 -16.30 4.57
CA ALA A 598 22.81 -16.52 5.95
C ALA A 598 21.41 -15.94 6.24
N THR A 599 20.88 -15.04 5.40
CA THR A 599 19.67 -14.25 5.70
C THR A 599 18.59 -14.27 4.62
N GLN A 600 18.93 -14.64 3.38
CA GLN A 600 17.96 -14.69 2.28
C GLN A 600 17.13 -15.99 2.30
N TRP A 601 15.84 -15.83 2.02
CA TRP A 601 14.84 -16.89 1.92
C TRP A 601 14.09 -16.73 0.60
N HIS A 602 14.12 -17.75 -0.26
CA HIS A 602 13.51 -17.70 -1.59
C HIS A 602 12.43 -18.77 -1.74
N PRO A 603 11.26 -18.45 -2.32
CA PRO A 603 10.21 -19.45 -2.56
C PRO A 603 10.59 -20.35 -3.74
N PHE A 604 10.52 -21.67 -3.54
CA PHE A 604 10.65 -22.66 -4.61
C PHE A 604 9.60 -23.77 -4.45
N SER A 605 8.94 -24.12 -5.55
CA SER A 605 7.97 -25.22 -5.62
C SER A 605 8.61 -26.55 -5.26
N SER A 606 8.00 -27.30 -4.34
CA SER A 606 8.50 -28.61 -3.91
C SER A 606 7.96 -29.71 -4.81
N ILE A 607 8.86 -30.56 -5.28
CA ILE A 607 8.59 -31.73 -6.11
C ILE A 607 8.72 -32.96 -5.22
N VAL A 608 7.67 -33.76 -5.08
CA VAL A 608 7.79 -35.10 -4.46
C VAL A 608 8.68 -35.97 -5.33
N THR A 609 9.67 -36.64 -4.75
CA THR A 609 10.57 -37.52 -5.51
C THR A 609 9.82 -38.71 -6.12
N PRO A 610 10.27 -39.29 -7.26
CA PRO A 610 9.52 -40.37 -7.92
C PRO A 610 9.29 -41.62 -7.06
N ASP A 611 10.08 -41.82 -6.01
CA ASP A 611 9.99 -42.91 -5.03
C ASP A 611 9.17 -42.56 -3.76
N GLY A 612 8.71 -41.31 -3.63
CA GLY A 612 7.92 -40.82 -2.50
C GLY A 612 8.68 -40.63 -1.18
N LYS A 613 10.00 -40.84 -1.14
CA LYS A 613 10.78 -40.81 0.11
C LYS A 613 11.32 -39.43 0.48
N SER A 614 11.22 -38.45 -0.41
CA SER A 614 11.76 -37.12 -0.18
C SER A 614 11.10 -36.02 -1.02
N LEU A 615 11.63 -34.81 -0.87
CA LEU A 615 11.30 -33.65 -1.72
C LEU A 615 12.54 -33.17 -2.47
N GLY A 616 12.32 -32.50 -3.60
CA GLY A 616 13.33 -31.73 -4.29
C GLY A 616 12.81 -30.41 -4.85
N PHE A 617 13.73 -29.60 -5.38
CA PHE A 617 13.50 -28.26 -5.89
C PHE A 617 14.34 -28.05 -7.16
N THR A 618 13.74 -27.60 -8.26
CA THR A 618 14.48 -27.19 -9.46
C THR A 618 14.54 -25.67 -9.53
N ILE A 619 15.76 -25.12 -9.54
CA ILE A 619 16.04 -23.70 -9.38
C ILE A 619 16.80 -23.20 -10.61
N LYS A 620 16.18 -22.34 -11.43
CA LYS A 620 16.85 -21.71 -12.58
C LYS A 620 17.66 -20.48 -12.13
N ALA A 621 18.89 -20.35 -12.64
CA ALA A 621 19.76 -19.23 -12.33
C ALA A 621 19.27 -17.95 -13.00
N MET A 622 19.15 -16.88 -12.20
CA MET A 622 18.68 -15.58 -12.67
C MET A 622 19.87 -14.67 -12.99
N GLY A 623 19.72 -13.34 -12.88
CA GLY A 623 20.77 -12.37 -13.22
C GLY A 623 22.06 -12.52 -12.41
N ASN A 624 23.15 -11.93 -12.91
CA ASN A 624 24.46 -11.97 -12.25
C ASN A 624 24.37 -11.46 -10.80
N GLY A 625 25.05 -12.14 -9.86
CA GLY A 625 25.06 -11.77 -8.44
C GLY A 625 23.81 -12.17 -7.63
N SER A 626 22.73 -12.63 -8.28
CA SER A 626 21.51 -13.12 -7.62
C SER A 626 21.76 -14.39 -6.80
N PHE A 627 20.89 -14.66 -5.82
CA PHE A 627 20.94 -15.87 -5.00
C PHE A 627 20.97 -17.17 -5.84
N THR A 628 20.11 -17.28 -6.86
CA THR A 628 20.04 -18.50 -7.68
C THR A 628 21.21 -18.65 -8.64
N ARG A 629 21.86 -17.55 -9.05
CA ARG A 629 23.12 -17.62 -9.80
C ARG A 629 24.28 -18.08 -8.92
N LYS A 630 24.41 -17.54 -7.70
CA LYS A 630 25.41 -17.97 -6.72
C LYS A 630 25.23 -19.45 -6.34
N LEU A 631 23.98 -19.93 -6.29
CA LEU A 631 23.70 -21.35 -6.11
C LEU A 631 24.25 -22.19 -7.28
N LEU A 632 23.98 -21.81 -8.52
CA LEU A 632 24.51 -22.52 -9.70
C LEU A 632 26.04 -22.58 -9.69
N GLU A 633 26.68 -21.44 -9.43
CA GLU A 633 28.15 -21.31 -9.37
C GLU A 633 28.76 -22.18 -8.26
N LYS A 634 28.15 -22.20 -7.07
CA LYS A 634 28.64 -22.99 -5.93
C LYS A 634 28.31 -24.49 -6.04
N ALA A 635 27.16 -24.84 -6.59
CA ALA A 635 26.79 -26.23 -6.86
C ALA A 635 27.69 -26.89 -7.92
N GLY A 636 28.40 -26.10 -8.73
CA GLY A 636 29.42 -26.60 -9.66
C GLY A 636 30.71 -27.10 -8.99
N THR A 637 30.91 -26.81 -7.69
CA THR A 637 32.10 -27.24 -6.93
C THR A 637 31.78 -27.92 -5.60
N GLN A 638 30.55 -27.80 -5.11
CA GLN A 638 30.07 -28.41 -3.87
C GLN A 638 28.78 -29.18 -4.15
N TYR A 639 28.74 -30.48 -3.80
CA TYR A 639 27.55 -31.32 -4.00
C TYR A 639 26.58 -31.25 -2.81
N ASP A 640 27.09 -31.30 -1.58
CA ASP A 640 26.25 -31.36 -0.38
C ASP A 640 25.97 -29.98 0.22
N PHE A 641 24.70 -29.69 0.48
CA PHE A 641 24.21 -28.45 1.07
C PHE A 641 23.34 -28.71 2.29
N THR A 642 23.34 -27.76 3.23
CA THR A 642 22.28 -27.65 4.24
C THR A 642 21.18 -26.75 3.70
N ALA A 643 19.96 -27.26 3.64
CA ALA A 643 18.75 -26.53 3.28
C ALA A 643 17.87 -26.31 4.51
N ASN A 644 17.62 -25.05 4.86
CA ASN A 644 16.59 -24.69 5.84
C ASN A 644 15.28 -24.44 5.10
N LEU A 645 14.20 -25.08 5.55
CA LEU A 645 12.88 -25.01 4.94
C LEU A 645 11.86 -24.38 5.89
N CYS A 646 11.10 -23.43 5.39
CA CYS A 646 9.91 -22.90 6.05
C CYS A 646 8.71 -23.11 5.13
N GLY A 647 7.64 -23.72 5.65
CA GLY A 647 6.51 -24.24 4.89
C GLY A 647 6.02 -25.59 5.45
N PRO A 648 5.22 -26.36 4.69
CA PRO A 648 4.78 -26.07 3.32
C PRO A 648 3.84 -24.88 3.23
N PHE A 649 3.99 -24.10 2.15
CA PHE A 649 3.04 -23.09 1.70
C PHE A 649 2.38 -23.56 0.40
N GLY A 650 1.25 -22.97 0.04
CA GLY A 650 0.52 -23.35 -1.17
C GLY A 650 -0.34 -24.60 -1.00
N LYS A 651 -1.52 -24.56 -1.62
CA LYS A 651 -2.49 -25.65 -1.70
C LYS A 651 -3.32 -25.43 -2.95
N MET A 652 -3.20 -26.33 -3.92
CA MET A 652 -4.00 -26.27 -5.13
C MET A 652 -5.48 -26.44 -4.77
N SER A 653 -6.34 -25.53 -5.24
CA SER A 653 -7.81 -25.60 -5.04
C SER A 653 -8.48 -26.52 -6.05
N LEU A 654 -7.85 -27.65 -6.37
CA LEU A 654 -8.27 -28.60 -7.39
C LEU A 654 -8.32 -30.00 -6.79
N ASN A 655 -9.44 -30.70 -6.97
CA ASN A 655 -9.52 -32.13 -6.72
C ASN A 655 -9.46 -32.88 -8.06
N VAL A 656 -8.28 -33.37 -8.43
CA VAL A 656 -8.04 -34.09 -9.69
C VAL A 656 -8.84 -35.38 -9.79
N ASP A 657 -9.08 -36.07 -8.67
CA ASP A 657 -9.86 -37.31 -8.58
C ASP A 657 -11.33 -37.11 -9.00
N SER A 658 -11.79 -35.86 -9.10
CA SER A 658 -13.15 -35.52 -9.56
C SER A 658 -13.29 -35.34 -11.08
N TYR A 659 -12.24 -35.59 -11.87
CA TYR A 659 -12.22 -35.40 -13.32
C TYR A 659 -11.89 -36.69 -14.07
N ASP A 660 -12.48 -36.84 -15.26
CA ASP A 660 -12.19 -37.96 -16.16
C ASP A 660 -10.86 -37.76 -16.89
N ALA A 661 -10.46 -36.51 -17.14
CA ALA A 661 -9.18 -36.17 -17.75
C ALA A 661 -8.57 -34.88 -17.18
N VAL A 662 -7.24 -34.85 -17.10
CA VAL A 662 -6.45 -33.76 -16.54
C VAL A 662 -5.43 -33.30 -17.58
N VAL A 663 -5.53 -32.05 -18.03
CA VAL A 663 -4.60 -31.45 -19.00
C VAL A 663 -3.68 -30.47 -18.27
N LEU A 664 -2.38 -30.75 -18.25
CA LEU A 664 -1.36 -29.92 -17.61
C LEU A 664 -0.56 -29.17 -18.69
N VAL A 665 -0.55 -27.83 -18.63
CA VAL A 665 0.11 -26.93 -19.59
C VAL A 665 1.23 -26.15 -18.89
N ALA A 666 2.46 -26.63 -19.02
CA ALA A 666 3.65 -26.10 -18.37
C ALA A 666 4.55 -25.28 -19.30
N GLY A 667 5.07 -24.16 -18.81
CA GLY A 667 6.11 -23.38 -19.48
C GLY A 667 7.38 -23.20 -18.63
N GLY A 668 8.53 -23.65 -19.14
CA GLY A 668 9.82 -23.57 -18.44
C GLY A 668 9.78 -24.27 -17.08
N VAL A 669 10.27 -23.61 -16.02
CA VAL A 669 10.26 -24.12 -14.64
C VAL A 669 8.83 -24.27 -14.05
N GLY A 670 7.80 -23.81 -14.76
CA GLY A 670 6.38 -23.97 -14.38
C GLY A 670 5.88 -25.42 -14.32
N ILE A 671 6.67 -26.39 -14.80
CA ILE A 671 6.42 -27.83 -14.66
C ILE A 671 6.56 -28.34 -13.21
N THR A 672 7.30 -27.64 -12.36
CA THR A 672 7.63 -28.09 -10.99
C THR A 672 6.40 -28.44 -10.10
N PRO A 673 5.33 -27.60 -9.98
CA PRO A 673 4.12 -27.99 -9.24
C PRO A 673 3.37 -29.18 -9.86
N MET A 674 3.39 -29.30 -11.20
CA MET A 674 2.70 -30.34 -11.95
C MET A 674 3.37 -31.70 -11.79
N MET A 675 4.70 -31.74 -11.80
CA MET A 675 5.47 -32.94 -11.49
C MET A 675 5.18 -33.44 -10.07
N SER A 676 5.08 -32.51 -9.11
CA SER A 676 4.71 -32.84 -7.73
C SER A 676 3.31 -33.43 -7.62
N LEU A 677 2.33 -32.84 -8.32
CA LEU A 677 0.95 -33.33 -8.41
C LEU A 677 0.89 -34.75 -9.03
N ILE A 678 1.62 -35.01 -10.11
CA ILE A 678 1.71 -36.33 -10.76
C ILE A 678 2.26 -37.37 -9.78
N ASN A 679 3.42 -37.09 -9.15
CA ASN A 679 4.04 -38.04 -8.23
C ASN A 679 3.17 -38.28 -6.98
N GLN A 680 2.51 -37.25 -6.44
CA GLN A 680 1.54 -37.41 -5.34
C GLN A 680 0.35 -38.29 -5.74
N THR A 681 -0.25 -38.09 -6.93
CA THR A 681 -1.39 -38.89 -7.39
C THR A 681 -1.00 -40.37 -7.61
N ARG A 682 0.20 -40.64 -8.15
CA ARG A 682 0.71 -42.01 -8.33
C ARG A 682 1.03 -42.72 -7.01
N LEU A 683 1.59 -42.01 -6.03
CA LEU A 683 2.20 -42.60 -4.83
C LEU A 683 1.28 -42.57 -3.60
N PHE A 684 0.43 -41.56 -3.48
CA PHE A 684 -0.41 -41.29 -2.29
C PHE A 684 -1.89 -41.03 -2.66
N PRO A 685 -2.55 -41.90 -3.43
CA PRO A 685 -3.93 -41.66 -3.85
C PRO A 685 -4.91 -41.69 -2.68
N THR A 686 -5.95 -40.88 -2.81
CA THR A 686 -6.90 -40.60 -1.74
C THR A 686 -7.80 -41.82 -1.48
N ALA A 687 -7.59 -42.53 -0.36
CA ALA A 687 -8.44 -43.67 0.06
C ALA A 687 -9.86 -43.27 0.53
N THR A 688 -10.33 -42.06 0.22
CA THR A 688 -11.62 -41.51 0.67
C THR A 688 -12.64 -41.52 -0.45
N GLY A 689 -13.09 -42.72 -0.81
CA GLY A 689 -14.28 -42.97 -1.62
C GLY A 689 -15.10 -44.06 -0.95
N ASP A 690 -16.42 -43.89 -0.95
CA ASP A 690 -17.38 -44.84 -0.38
C ASP A 690 -17.15 -46.26 -0.94
N SER A 691 -17.26 -47.29 -0.08
CA SER A 691 -16.61 -48.61 -0.29
C SER A 691 -17.13 -49.47 -1.44
N ASP A 692 -18.09 -48.96 -2.23
CA ASP A 692 -18.82 -49.71 -3.26
C ASP A 692 -18.47 -49.31 -4.70
N LYS A 693 -17.54 -48.37 -4.93
CA LYS A 693 -17.12 -47.95 -6.29
C LYS A 693 -15.61 -47.94 -6.46
N ALA A 694 -15.13 -48.76 -7.39
CA ALA A 694 -13.73 -48.77 -7.82
C ALA A 694 -13.30 -47.36 -8.28
N PRO A 695 -12.09 -46.88 -7.89
CA PRO A 695 -11.61 -45.58 -8.30
C PRO A 695 -11.52 -45.47 -9.83
N LYS A 696 -12.12 -44.43 -10.39
CA LYS A 696 -12.17 -44.20 -11.84
C LYS A 696 -10.81 -43.71 -12.32
N ALA A 697 -10.16 -44.48 -13.20
CA ALA A 697 -8.89 -44.06 -13.80
C ALA A 697 -9.09 -42.77 -14.62
N SER A 698 -8.25 -41.77 -14.36
CA SER A 698 -8.23 -40.49 -15.09
C SER A 698 -7.09 -40.49 -16.12
N ASP A 699 -7.34 -39.92 -17.30
CA ASP A 699 -6.31 -39.76 -18.33
C ASP A 699 -5.61 -38.41 -18.18
N TRP A 700 -4.28 -38.42 -18.13
CA TRP A 700 -3.46 -37.23 -17.94
C TRP A 700 -2.72 -36.89 -19.23
N TYR A 701 -2.70 -35.59 -19.55
CA TYR A 701 -2.02 -35.03 -20.72
C TYR A 701 -1.09 -33.93 -20.27
N VAL A 702 0.22 -34.14 -20.37
CA VAL A 702 1.25 -33.19 -19.92
C VAL A 702 1.91 -32.56 -21.13
N LEU A 703 1.58 -31.31 -21.40
CA LEU A 703 2.30 -30.48 -22.36
C LEU A 703 3.31 -29.62 -21.62
N TRP A 704 4.59 -29.82 -21.91
CA TRP A 704 5.67 -29.02 -21.35
C TRP A 704 6.47 -28.35 -22.46
N SER A 705 6.46 -27.02 -22.47
CA SER A 705 7.22 -26.21 -23.43
C SER A 705 8.39 -25.50 -22.74
N VAL A 706 9.57 -25.64 -23.34
CA VAL A 706 10.82 -24.98 -22.93
C VAL A 706 11.41 -24.18 -24.10
N ARG A 707 12.50 -23.44 -23.87
CA ARG A 707 13.13 -22.63 -24.93
C ARG A 707 14.13 -23.41 -25.76
N GLU A 708 15.10 -24.02 -25.09
CA GLU A 708 16.17 -24.82 -25.69
C GLU A 708 16.02 -26.30 -25.30
N PRO A 709 16.56 -27.28 -26.07
CA PRO A 709 16.44 -28.71 -25.74
C PRO A 709 16.98 -29.07 -24.36
N GLU A 710 18.07 -28.44 -23.94
CA GLU A 710 18.76 -28.69 -22.66
C GLU A 710 17.91 -28.25 -21.46
N ASP A 711 16.94 -27.33 -21.64
CA ASP A 711 16.00 -26.96 -20.58
C ASP A 711 15.15 -28.16 -20.12
N ILE A 712 14.92 -29.18 -20.96
CA ILE A 712 14.19 -30.41 -20.55
C ILE A 712 14.94 -31.14 -19.42
N LEU A 713 16.28 -31.10 -19.44
CA LEU A 713 17.13 -31.80 -18.46
C LEU A 713 17.02 -31.20 -17.05
N MET A 714 16.49 -29.98 -16.87
CA MET A 714 16.31 -29.40 -15.54
C MET A 714 15.40 -30.21 -14.60
N MET A 715 14.59 -31.12 -15.16
CA MET A 715 13.69 -32.01 -14.43
C MET A 715 14.15 -33.48 -14.45
N GLU A 716 15.35 -33.78 -14.93
CA GLU A 716 15.80 -35.16 -15.19
C GLU A 716 15.64 -36.11 -14.00
N GLN A 717 15.92 -35.64 -12.78
CA GLN A 717 15.80 -36.41 -11.54
C GLN A 717 14.35 -36.71 -11.10
N PHE A 718 13.38 -36.04 -11.72
CA PHE A 718 11.95 -36.19 -11.41
C PHE A 718 11.14 -36.75 -12.59
N LEU A 719 11.71 -36.73 -13.81
CA LEU A 719 11.10 -37.33 -15.00
C LEU A 719 11.09 -38.87 -14.89
N PRO A 720 10.00 -39.53 -15.32
CA PRO A 720 9.94 -40.99 -15.43
C PRO A 720 11.04 -41.55 -16.36
N THR A 721 11.29 -42.85 -16.33
CA THR A 721 12.28 -43.47 -17.23
C THR A 721 11.81 -43.43 -18.68
N HIS A 722 12.73 -43.48 -19.64
CA HIS A 722 12.37 -43.43 -21.06
C HIS A 722 11.50 -44.63 -21.47
N ALA A 723 11.76 -45.80 -20.88
CA ALA A 723 10.88 -46.97 -21.04
C ALA A 723 9.41 -46.69 -20.67
N GLN A 724 9.15 -45.85 -19.65
CA GLN A 724 7.80 -45.46 -19.26
C GLN A 724 7.18 -44.46 -20.24
N LEU A 725 7.98 -43.56 -20.82
CA LEU A 725 7.53 -42.56 -21.80
C LEU A 725 7.21 -43.18 -23.17
N ASP A 726 8.07 -44.06 -23.65
CA ASP A 726 7.92 -44.75 -24.94
C ASP A 726 6.78 -45.78 -24.92
N TYR A 727 6.53 -46.39 -23.75
CA TYR A 727 5.41 -47.32 -23.52
C TYR A 727 4.07 -46.58 -23.46
N ALA A 728 3.99 -45.47 -22.71
CA ALA A 728 2.79 -44.63 -22.65
C ALA A 728 2.39 -44.02 -24.01
N ALA A 729 3.36 -43.78 -24.90
CA ALA A 729 3.10 -43.30 -26.26
C ALA A 729 2.52 -44.39 -27.21
N ARG A 730 2.61 -45.68 -26.85
CA ARG A 730 2.25 -46.81 -27.74
C ARG A 730 1.10 -47.68 -27.22
N ALA A 731 0.80 -47.68 -25.93
CA ALA A 731 -0.31 -48.44 -25.36
C ALA A 731 -1.02 -47.68 -24.22
N SER A 732 -2.35 -47.60 -24.30
CA SER A 732 -3.22 -47.10 -23.22
C SER A 732 -3.43 -48.18 -22.13
N ILE A 733 -2.35 -48.69 -21.54
CA ILE A 733 -2.36 -49.82 -20.59
C ILE A 733 -1.43 -49.54 -19.40
N GLN A 734 -1.90 -49.92 -18.21
CA GLN A 734 -1.29 -49.95 -16.87
C GLN A 734 0.18 -49.56 -16.67
N ASP A 735 0.40 -48.65 -15.70
CA ASP A 735 1.70 -48.17 -15.23
C ASP A 735 2.64 -49.30 -14.72
N PRO A 736 3.85 -49.48 -15.28
CA PRO A 736 4.80 -50.49 -14.84
C PRO A 736 5.51 -50.17 -13.49
N ASN A 737 5.27 -49.02 -12.86
CA ASN A 737 5.79 -48.73 -11.50
C ASN A 737 5.25 -49.69 -10.43
N MET A 738 4.21 -50.50 -10.72
CA MET A 738 3.76 -51.57 -9.81
C MET A 738 4.87 -52.58 -9.46
N ALA A 739 5.88 -52.76 -10.32
CA ALA A 739 7.03 -53.63 -10.04
C ALA A 739 7.93 -53.15 -8.89
N ILE A 740 7.80 -51.88 -8.48
CA ILE A 740 8.58 -51.25 -7.39
C ILE A 740 7.78 -51.23 -6.06
N LEU A 741 6.45 -51.37 -6.12
CA LEU A 741 5.55 -51.17 -4.97
C LEU A 741 4.84 -52.44 -4.46
N GLY A 742 4.92 -53.55 -5.20
CA GLY A 742 4.33 -54.83 -4.80
C GLY A 742 2.80 -54.86 -4.82
N ASN A 743 2.20 -55.92 -4.29
CA ASN A 743 0.79 -56.28 -4.50
C ASN A 743 -0.27 -55.33 -3.87
N ASN A 744 0.15 -54.21 -3.27
CA ASN A 744 -0.74 -53.19 -2.69
C ASN A 744 -0.77 -51.89 -3.53
N ALA A 745 -0.33 -51.95 -4.79
CA ALA A 745 -0.24 -50.77 -5.65
C ALA A 745 -1.65 -50.19 -5.99
N PRO A 746 -1.82 -48.85 -5.96
CA PRO A 746 -3.08 -48.21 -6.32
C PRO A 746 -3.45 -48.30 -7.80
N ALA A 747 -4.66 -47.82 -8.13
CA ALA A 747 -5.18 -47.83 -9.49
C ALA A 747 -4.31 -47.03 -10.49
N PRO A 748 -4.29 -47.43 -11.77
CA PRO A 748 -3.30 -46.96 -12.74
C PRO A 748 -3.69 -45.59 -13.30
N VAL A 749 -2.70 -44.72 -13.49
CA VAL A 749 -2.88 -43.41 -14.13
C VAL A 749 -2.18 -43.42 -15.50
N ASN A 750 -2.93 -43.18 -16.57
CA ASN A 750 -2.38 -43.05 -17.92
C ASN A 750 -1.82 -41.63 -18.09
N ILE A 751 -0.53 -41.46 -18.37
CA ILE A 751 0.11 -40.14 -18.50
C ILE A 751 0.78 -39.97 -19.87
N ASN A 752 0.21 -39.09 -20.69
CA ASN A 752 0.70 -38.77 -22.03
C ASN A 752 1.61 -37.53 -21.97
N TRP A 753 2.89 -37.68 -22.32
CA TRP A 753 3.87 -36.58 -22.28
C TRP A 753 4.13 -35.98 -23.66
N MET A 754 4.14 -34.65 -23.74
CA MET A 754 4.43 -33.89 -24.96
C MET A 754 5.45 -32.79 -24.64
N PHE A 755 6.68 -32.97 -25.11
CA PHE A 755 7.77 -32.00 -24.95
C PHE A 755 7.84 -31.08 -26.18
N HIS A 756 7.87 -29.77 -25.97
CA HIS A 756 8.00 -28.76 -27.02
C HIS A 756 9.20 -27.84 -26.77
N VAL A 757 9.99 -27.55 -27.80
CA VAL A 757 11.16 -26.66 -27.73
C VAL A 757 10.93 -25.45 -28.65
N SER A 758 10.64 -24.29 -28.06
CA SER A 758 10.13 -23.13 -28.81
C SER A 758 11.13 -22.52 -29.81
N ASN A 759 12.43 -22.70 -29.58
CA ASN A 759 13.48 -22.15 -30.45
C ASN A 759 13.98 -23.18 -31.48
N ALA A 760 13.69 -24.48 -31.28
CA ALA A 760 13.96 -25.51 -32.28
C ALA A 760 13.02 -25.37 -33.48
N ARG A 761 13.56 -25.52 -34.69
CA ARG A 761 12.79 -25.40 -35.95
C ARG A 761 12.22 -26.72 -36.46
N THR A 762 12.72 -27.83 -35.94
CA THR A 762 12.37 -29.20 -36.30
C THR A 762 12.30 -30.02 -35.02
N ASP A 763 11.62 -31.16 -35.09
CA ASP A 763 11.63 -32.17 -34.04
C ASP A 763 13.05 -32.71 -33.83
N GLY A 764 13.32 -33.24 -32.64
CA GLY A 764 14.64 -33.72 -32.26
C GLY A 764 14.64 -34.51 -30.96
N VAL A 765 15.84 -34.83 -30.46
CA VAL A 765 16.05 -35.56 -29.21
C VAL A 765 17.03 -34.84 -28.30
N VAL A 766 16.91 -35.04 -26.99
CA VAL A 766 17.89 -34.63 -25.98
C VAL A 766 18.29 -35.82 -25.10
N THR A 767 19.59 -36.03 -24.92
CA THR A 767 20.11 -37.18 -24.18
C THR A 767 20.25 -36.85 -22.69
N ARG A 768 19.68 -37.72 -21.86
CA ARG A 768 19.81 -37.73 -20.39
C ARG A 768 21.19 -38.22 -19.96
N ALA A 769 21.60 -37.92 -18.73
CA ALA A 769 22.85 -38.41 -18.14
C ALA A 769 22.89 -39.94 -18.00
N ASN A 770 21.73 -40.61 -17.94
CA ASN A 770 21.61 -42.07 -17.97
C ASN A 770 21.72 -42.70 -19.39
N GLY A 771 21.90 -41.89 -20.44
CA GLY A 771 22.01 -42.33 -21.83
C GLY A 771 20.69 -42.46 -22.60
N GLU A 772 19.53 -42.27 -21.94
CA GLU A 772 18.23 -42.29 -22.62
C GLU A 772 17.97 -41.00 -23.43
N THR A 773 17.25 -41.09 -24.54
CA THR A 773 17.02 -39.97 -25.49
C THR A 773 15.57 -39.47 -25.50
N LEU A 774 15.27 -38.35 -24.84
CA LEU A 774 13.92 -37.77 -24.83
C LEU A 774 13.60 -37.08 -26.16
N SER A 775 12.56 -37.52 -26.86
CA SER A 775 12.07 -36.87 -28.08
C SER A 775 11.26 -35.61 -27.77
N TYR A 776 11.43 -34.56 -28.57
CA TYR A 776 10.67 -33.30 -28.47
C TYR A 776 10.21 -32.81 -29.84
N ARG A 777 9.13 -32.02 -29.84
CA ARG A 777 8.63 -31.30 -31.02
C ARG A 777 9.23 -29.92 -31.14
N GLY A 778 9.58 -29.54 -32.36
CA GLY A 778 10.05 -28.18 -32.68
C GLY A 778 8.92 -27.16 -32.63
N GLY A 779 9.26 -25.92 -32.29
CA GLY A 779 8.34 -24.78 -32.34
C GLY A 779 7.39 -24.65 -31.16
N GLN A 780 6.45 -23.72 -31.28
CA GLN A 780 5.47 -23.41 -30.23
C GLN A 780 4.33 -24.45 -30.22
N PRO A 781 3.85 -24.85 -29.04
CA PRO A 781 2.70 -25.75 -28.92
C PRO A 781 1.42 -25.06 -29.42
N ILE A 782 0.64 -25.77 -30.25
CA ILE A 782 -0.69 -25.33 -30.66
C ILE A 782 -1.68 -25.85 -29.60
N LEU A 783 -2.11 -24.98 -28.67
CA LEU A 783 -2.92 -25.40 -27.54
C LEU A 783 -4.34 -25.83 -27.93
N ASP A 784 -4.87 -25.34 -29.06
CA ASP A 784 -6.18 -25.74 -29.60
C ASP A 784 -6.20 -27.23 -29.98
N GLU A 785 -5.16 -27.72 -30.67
CA GLU A 785 -4.96 -29.14 -31.02
C GLU A 785 -4.81 -30.07 -29.81
N LEU A 786 -4.54 -29.52 -28.62
CA LEU A 786 -4.54 -30.28 -27.38
C LEU A 786 -5.91 -30.21 -26.68
N ILE A 787 -6.39 -29.00 -26.39
CA ILE A 787 -7.52 -28.77 -25.50
C ILE A 787 -8.85 -28.94 -26.24
N ASN A 788 -8.98 -28.40 -27.45
CA ASN A 788 -10.22 -28.37 -28.22
C ASN A 788 -10.32 -29.61 -29.13
N THR A 789 -10.41 -30.79 -28.50
CA THR A 789 -10.37 -32.08 -29.21
C THR A 789 -11.54 -32.99 -28.86
N SER A 790 -12.04 -33.72 -29.86
CA SER A 790 -13.20 -34.62 -29.74
C SER A 790 -13.03 -35.75 -28.70
N ARG A 791 -11.79 -36.10 -28.32
CA ARG A 791 -11.46 -37.07 -27.27
C ARG A 791 -12.02 -36.72 -25.89
N PHE A 792 -12.36 -35.45 -25.67
CA PHE A 792 -12.90 -34.94 -24.40
C PHE A 792 -14.42 -34.77 -24.41
N ASN A 793 -15.09 -35.06 -25.53
CA ASN A 793 -16.54 -34.92 -25.62
C ASN A 793 -17.25 -35.83 -24.60
N GLY A 794 -18.18 -35.27 -23.83
CA GLY A 794 -18.88 -35.99 -22.75
C GLY A 794 -18.04 -36.34 -21.51
N ARG A 795 -16.76 -35.94 -21.44
CA ARG A 795 -15.89 -36.14 -20.27
C ARG A 795 -15.85 -34.89 -19.41
N LYS A 796 -15.74 -35.06 -18.09
CA LYS A 796 -15.45 -33.95 -17.18
C LYS A 796 -13.94 -33.68 -17.16
N VAL A 797 -13.51 -32.57 -17.75
CA VAL A 797 -12.08 -32.24 -17.93
C VAL A 797 -11.67 -31.02 -17.10
N THR A 798 -10.45 -31.05 -16.57
CA THR A 798 -9.79 -29.86 -16.01
C THR A 798 -8.51 -29.53 -16.76
N VAL A 799 -8.26 -28.24 -16.99
CA VAL A 799 -7.03 -27.71 -17.57
C VAL A 799 -6.27 -26.92 -16.51
N VAL A 800 -5.03 -27.33 -16.23
CA VAL A 800 -4.13 -26.69 -15.26
C VAL A 800 -3.00 -26.02 -16.01
N ALA A 801 -2.77 -24.72 -15.83
CA ALA A 801 -1.70 -24.00 -16.53
C ALA A 801 -0.76 -23.25 -15.59
N CYS A 802 0.55 -23.35 -15.86
CA CYS A 802 1.63 -22.69 -15.11
C CYS A 802 2.82 -22.38 -16.04
N GLY A 803 3.02 -21.11 -16.37
CA GLY A 803 4.03 -20.70 -17.34
C GLY A 803 3.94 -19.22 -17.72
N PRO A 804 4.47 -18.82 -18.89
CA PRO A 804 4.36 -17.45 -19.40
C PRO A 804 2.90 -16.96 -19.46
N PRO A 805 2.62 -15.67 -19.17
CA PRO A 805 1.26 -15.15 -19.12
C PRO A 805 0.42 -15.45 -20.37
N THR A 806 1.01 -15.32 -21.58
CA THR A 806 0.34 -15.59 -22.85
C THR A 806 -0.20 -17.02 -22.92
N MET A 807 0.66 -18.02 -22.66
CA MET A 807 0.31 -19.44 -22.64
C MET A 807 -0.79 -19.73 -21.61
N THR A 808 -0.71 -19.15 -20.41
CA THR A 808 -1.74 -19.38 -19.38
C THR A 808 -3.09 -18.79 -19.74
N VAL A 809 -3.14 -17.65 -20.45
CA VAL A 809 -4.40 -17.03 -20.87
C VAL A 809 -5.00 -17.74 -22.08
N GLU A 810 -4.16 -18.20 -23.01
CA GLU A 810 -4.60 -19.01 -24.16
C GLU A 810 -5.21 -20.34 -23.70
N ALA A 811 -4.52 -21.08 -22.81
CA ALA A 811 -5.07 -22.29 -22.18
C ALA A 811 -6.39 -22.01 -21.45
N GLN A 812 -6.51 -20.87 -20.77
CA GLN A 812 -7.74 -20.45 -20.09
C GLN A 812 -8.89 -20.16 -21.05
N ALA A 813 -8.62 -19.51 -22.18
CA ALA A 813 -9.61 -19.20 -23.20
C ALA A 813 -10.13 -20.47 -23.87
N LEU A 814 -9.23 -21.38 -24.26
CA LEU A 814 -9.57 -22.66 -24.86
C LEU A 814 -10.37 -23.56 -23.92
N ALA A 815 -9.94 -23.68 -22.65
CA ALA A 815 -10.69 -24.42 -21.63
C ALA A 815 -12.13 -23.90 -21.49
N ARG A 816 -12.31 -22.58 -21.42
CA ARG A 816 -13.64 -21.95 -21.31
C ARG A 816 -14.49 -22.14 -22.57
N ASN A 817 -13.91 -22.08 -23.77
CA ASN A 817 -14.61 -22.37 -25.01
C ASN A 817 -15.12 -23.82 -25.07
N CYS A 818 -14.38 -24.76 -24.47
CA CYS A 818 -14.76 -26.18 -24.35
C CYS A 818 -15.64 -26.47 -23.11
N ASN A 819 -15.99 -25.45 -22.32
CA ASN A 819 -16.68 -25.59 -21.03
C ASN A 819 -15.98 -26.53 -20.02
N PHE A 820 -14.64 -26.50 -20.01
CA PHE A 820 -13.80 -27.21 -19.05
C PHE A 820 -13.43 -26.34 -17.85
N ASP A 821 -13.27 -26.98 -16.69
CA ASP A 821 -12.76 -26.30 -15.50
C ASP A 821 -11.29 -25.90 -15.71
N PHE A 822 -10.90 -24.70 -15.27
CA PHE A 822 -9.55 -24.18 -15.45
C PHE A 822 -8.92 -23.75 -14.13
N HIS A 823 -7.72 -24.27 -13.85
CA HIS A 823 -6.91 -23.88 -12.69
C HIS A 823 -5.61 -23.20 -13.13
N LYS A 824 -5.34 -22.02 -12.60
CA LYS A 824 -4.13 -21.23 -12.88
C LYS A 824 -3.19 -21.31 -11.69
N GLU A 825 -2.03 -21.95 -11.85
CA GLU A 825 -0.96 -21.86 -10.86
C GLU A 825 0.03 -20.78 -11.33
N VAL A 826 0.29 -19.78 -10.49
CA VAL A 826 1.16 -18.66 -10.86
C VAL A 826 2.11 -18.33 -9.73
N PHE A 827 3.40 -18.40 -10.05
CA PHE A 827 4.49 -18.06 -9.15
C PHE A 827 5.19 -16.80 -9.66
N ASN A 828 4.69 -15.64 -9.22
CA ASN A 828 5.03 -14.30 -9.71
C ASN A 828 6.19 -13.63 -8.94
N TRP A 829 7.17 -14.41 -8.50
CA TRP A 829 8.32 -13.93 -7.72
C TRP A 829 9.40 -13.25 -8.59
#